data_AF-A0A452GET1-F1
#
_entry.id   AF-A0A452GET1-F1
#
_cell.length_a   1.000
_cell.length_b   1.000
_cell.length_c   1.000
_cell.angle_alpha   90.00
_cell.angle_beta   90.00
_cell.angle_gamma   90.00
#
_symmetry.space_group_name_H-M   'P 1'
#
loop_
_entity.id
_entity.type
_entity.pdbx_description
1 polymer ?
#
loop_
_entity_poly.entity_id
_entity_poly.type
_entity_poly.pdbx_seq_one_letter_code
_entity_poly.pdbx_strand_id
1 'polypeptide(L)'
;MNPFYFHAVNVILHCMVTLVLMYTCDKAVFKDGRLAFVTALFFAVHPIHSEAVTGIVGRADVLACLLFLLAFLSYNRSVDHFYVGEHFPPTASPFFLLLSLFLGTCAMLVKETGVTVFGVCLVYDLLFLSYNRLRLRNGGVHQRFARQPVASPSASLQIPPSSRENGKHRFAHKGTWNSCHPASPEEQRSSSLSVSNKAMWAILSYLTASNNQNFLYTARPFLKRAALVISYVILVLYFRFWIMGGSMPMFSEQDNPASFSPYLLTSSGVQTLPHNAKVHYNYANFLKDQGRNSEAIYHYKTALKLYPRHASALNNLGTLTKDLVEAKEYYRRALQLNPQHNRALFNLGNLLKSQGKKEEAVFLLRDSIKYGPEFADAYSSLASLLAEQEQFKEAQEVYHAGIENCPESSDLHNNYGVFLVDSGAPERAVSHYQQAIWLSPNHYVAMVNLGRLYRSLGQNKQAEAWYKRALKVSRKAEILSPLGALYYNTGRYEEALQVYREAAALQPSNKEIRLALAQVLAMMGQTKEAEKMTNHIVTEEAKCLECYRLLSAIYSKQEHYSKALEAIDKALQLKPKDPKVISELFFTKGNQLREQNLLDKAFESYKVAVELNPDQAQAWMNMGGIKHIKGDYINARSYYEKALQLVPDSKLLKENLAKLDRLEKRLQEVQEKDQT
;
A
#
# COMPACT_ATOMS: atom_id res chain seq x y z
N MET A 1 2.87 32.11 24.57
CA MET A 1 2.39 31.83 25.94
C MET A 1 3.54 31.32 26.78
N ASN A 2 3.57 31.60 28.10
CA ASN A 2 4.65 31.14 28.99
C ASN A 2 4.31 29.74 29.57
N PRO A 3 5.17 28.71 29.42
CA PRO A 3 4.92 27.35 29.93
C PRO A 3 4.65 27.25 31.43
N PHE A 4 5.17 28.16 32.25
CA PHE A 4 5.01 28.14 33.71
C PHE A 4 3.54 28.08 34.14
N TYR A 5 2.67 28.89 33.53
CA TYR A 5 1.23 28.91 33.85
C TYR A 5 0.52 27.61 33.47
N PHE A 6 1.02 26.88 32.46
CA PHE A 6 0.43 25.61 32.05
C PHE A 6 0.72 24.53 33.09
N HIS A 7 1.99 24.41 33.49
CA HIS A 7 2.41 23.46 34.49
C HIS A 7 1.83 23.77 35.88
N ALA A 8 1.80 25.04 36.30
CA ALA A 8 1.21 25.44 37.58
C ALA A 8 -0.28 25.04 37.71
N VAL A 9 -1.09 25.25 36.66
CA VAL A 9 -2.49 24.81 36.65
C VAL A 9 -2.61 23.29 36.72
N ASN A 10 -1.77 22.55 35.98
CA ASN A 10 -1.78 21.08 36.02
C ASN A 10 -1.44 20.55 37.42
N VAL A 11 -0.44 21.14 38.09
CA VAL A 11 -0.02 20.77 39.46
C VAL A 11 -1.14 21.05 40.47
N ILE A 12 -1.78 22.23 40.41
CA ILE A 12 -2.91 22.57 41.29
C ILE A 12 -4.05 21.56 41.12
N LEU A 13 -4.41 21.22 39.88
CA LEU A 13 -5.43 20.22 39.58
C LEU A 13 -5.04 18.83 40.11
N HIS A 14 -3.78 18.40 39.98
CA HIS A 14 -3.31 17.11 40.50
C HIS A 14 -3.36 17.03 42.03
N CYS A 15 -3.01 18.11 42.73
CA CYS A 15 -3.19 18.22 44.17
C CYS A 15 -4.69 18.10 44.56
N MET A 16 -5.59 18.76 43.83
CA MET A 16 -7.04 18.63 44.06
C MET A 16 -7.54 17.21 43.80
N VAL A 17 -7.15 16.57 42.68
CA VAL A 17 -7.50 15.17 42.38
C VAL A 17 -7.01 14.24 43.48
N THR A 18 -5.76 14.38 43.93
CA THR A 18 -5.16 13.56 44.98
C THR A 18 -5.94 13.67 46.30
N LEU A 19 -6.33 14.89 46.70
CA LEU A 19 -7.12 15.12 47.91
C LEU A 19 -8.56 14.57 47.79
N VAL A 20 -9.21 14.75 46.65
CA VAL A 20 -10.55 14.22 46.38
C VAL A 20 -10.52 12.68 46.29
N LEU A 21 -9.46 12.09 45.74
CA LEU A 21 -9.25 10.64 45.73
C LEU A 21 -9.08 10.10 47.15
N MET A 22 -8.25 10.74 47.98
CA MET A 22 -8.09 10.37 49.39
C MET A 22 -9.44 10.39 50.12
N TYR A 23 -10.23 11.46 49.96
CA TYR A 23 -11.56 11.58 50.53
C TYR A 23 -12.54 10.52 50.00
N THR A 24 -12.44 10.17 48.71
CA THR A 24 -13.26 9.11 48.08
C THR A 24 -12.91 7.73 48.64
N CYS A 25 -11.62 7.42 48.77
CA CYS A 25 -11.14 6.18 49.34
C CYS A 25 -11.53 6.03 50.83
N ASP A 26 -11.47 7.12 51.60
CA ASP A 26 -11.88 7.14 53.01
C ASP A 26 -13.40 7.00 53.17
N LYS A 27 -14.23 7.77 52.44
CA LYS A 27 -15.69 7.76 52.66
C LYS A 27 -16.46 6.67 51.91
N ALA A 28 -16.02 6.29 50.71
CA ALA A 28 -16.78 5.39 49.82
C ALA A 28 -16.18 3.98 49.69
N VAL A 29 -14.85 3.85 49.65
CA VAL A 29 -14.18 2.58 49.27
C VAL A 29 -13.73 1.75 50.48
N PHE A 30 -12.76 2.24 51.26
CA PHE A 30 -12.10 1.44 52.31
C PHE A 30 -12.69 1.67 53.70
N LYS A 31 -13.15 2.89 54.01
CA LYS A 31 -13.54 3.31 55.38
C LYS A 31 -12.40 3.19 56.41
N ASP A 32 -11.18 3.29 55.92
CA ASP A 32 -9.93 3.39 56.68
C ASP A 32 -9.05 4.50 56.06
N GLY A 33 -8.78 5.55 56.83
CA GLY A 33 -7.95 6.67 56.43
C GLY A 33 -6.49 6.30 56.14
N ARG A 34 -5.96 5.20 56.71
CA ARG A 34 -4.60 4.73 56.42
C ARG A 34 -4.49 4.18 55.00
N LEU A 35 -5.42 3.32 54.61
CA LEU A 35 -5.49 2.79 53.24
C LEU A 35 -5.78 3.91 52.24
N ALA A 36 -6.68 4.84 52.57
CA ALA A 36 -6.99 5.99 51.74
C ALA A 36 -5.77 6.91 51.51
N PHE A 37 -4.99 7.19 52.55
CA PHE A 37 -3.74 7.97 52.45
C PHE A 37 -2.70 7.26 51.58
N VAL A 38 -2.48 5.96 51.77
CA VAL A 38 -1.53 5.17 50.96
C VAL A 38 -1.95 5.13 49.48
N THR A 39 -3.23 4.97 49.17
CA THR A 39 -3.73 5.03 47.79
C THR A 39 -3.53 6.41 47.15
N ALA A 40 -3.79 7.49 47.90
CA ALA A 40 -3.56 8.85 47.41
C ALA A 40 -2.06 9.15 47.20
N LEU A 41 -1.19 8.67 48.08
CA LEU A 41 0.26 8.79 47.94
C LEU A 41 0.78 8.06 46.70
N PHE A 42 0.32 6.83 46.44
CA PHE A 42 0.67 6.12 45.20
C PHE A 42 0.16 6.88 43.97
N PHE A 43 -1.09 7.36 43.97
CA PHE A 43 -1.63 8.14 42.85
C PHE A 43 -0.82 9.42 42.58
N ALA A 44 -0.41 10.13 43.63
CA ALA A 44 0.35 11.37 43.51
C ALA A 44 1.73 11.19 42.84
N VAL A 45 2.38 10.06 43.12
CA VAL A 45 3.78 9.75 42.72
C VAL A 45 3.87 8.86 41.47
N HIS A 46 2.80 8.18 41.06
CA HIS A 46 2.85 7.22 39.95
C HIS A 46 3.26 7.88 38.61
N PRO A 47 4.25 7.35 37.87
CA PRO A 47 4.79 7.99 36.67
C PRO A 47 3.73 8.43 35.65
N ILE A 48 2.79 7.53 35.31
CA ILE A 48 1.67 7.77 34.37
C ILE A 48 0.84 9.02 34.74
N HIS A 49 0.67 9.32 36.03
CA HIS A 49 -0.08 10.50 36.47
C HIS A 49 0.83 11.75 36.47
N SER A 50 2.10 11.61 36.83
CA SER A 50 3.08 12.70 36.74
C SER A 50 3.32 13.17 35.30
N GLU A 51 3.30 12.26 34.32
CA GLU A 51 3.40 12.56 32.88
C GLU A 51 2.21 13.40 32.37
N ALA A 52 0.99 13.14 32.86
CA ALA A 52 -0.17 13.97 32.57
C ALA A 52 -0.07 15.40 33.17
N VAL A 53 0.71 15.57 34.24
CA VAL A 53 0.93 16.87 34.90
C VAL A 53 2.04 17.68 34.21
N THR A 54 3.10 17.03 33.73
CA THR A 54 4.17 17.69 32.96
C THR A 54 3.76 17.94 31.50
N GLY A 55 2.87 17.12 30.93
CA GLY A 55 2.39 17.25 29.56
C GLY A 55 1.55 18.50 29.29
N ILE A 56 1.83 19.18 28.17
CA ILE A 56 1.11 20.40 27.74
C ILE A 56 -0.41 20.15 27.56
N VAL A 57 -0.78 18.97 27.04
CA VAL A 57 -2.17 18.57 26.75
C VAL A 57 -2.87 17.93 27.95
N GLY A 58 -2.12 17.33 28.89
CA GLY A 58 -2.63 16.46 29.97
C GLY A 58 -3.54 17.15 31.00
N ARG A 59 -3.69 18.48 30.93
CA ARG A 59 -4.72 19.24 31.67
C ARG A 59 -6.13 18.69 31.49
N ALA A 60 -6.45 18.17 30.30
CA ALA A 60 -7.74 17.55 30.03
C ALA A 60 -7.91 16.28 30.89
N ASP A 61 -6.90 15.42 30.93
CA ASP A 61 -6.92 14.16 31.69
C ASP A 61 -7.03 14.40 33.20
N VAL A 62 -6.27 15.37 33.75
CA VAL A 62 -6.33 15.71 35.19
C VAL A 62 -7.67 16.36 35.56
N LEU A 63 -8.20 17.29 34.74
CA LEU A 63 -9.50 17.93 34.98
C LEU A 63 -10.67 16.93 34.83
N ALA A 64 -10.63 16.05 33.84
CA ALA A 64 -11.62 14.99 33.69
C ALA A 64 -11.59 14.02 34.88
N CYS A 65 -10.41 13.68 35.41
CA CYS A 65 -10.27 12.87 36.62
C CYS A 65 -10.90 13.55 37.86
N LEU A 66 -10.71 14.87 38.03
CA LEU A 66 -11.34 15.63 39.10
C LEU A 66 -12.89 15.59 39.00
N LEU A 67 -13.42 15.85 37.80
CA LEU A 67 -14.85 15.83 37.52
C LEU A 67 -15.45 14.42 37.69
N PHE A 68 -14.72 13.38 37.28
CA PHE A 68 -15.08 11.97 37.46
C PHE A 68 -15.25 11.62 38.95
N LEU A 69 -14.27 11.96 39.79
CA LEU A 69 -14.34 11.67 41.23
C LEU A 69 -15.47 12.46 41.92
N LEU A 70 -15.68 13.72 41.54
CA LEU A 70 -16.78 14.53 42.07
C LEU A 70 -18.15 14.03 41.60
N ALA A 71 -18.27 13.54 40.36
CA ALA A 71 -19.47 12.90 39.85
C ALA A 71 -19.78 11.59 40.60
N PHE A 72 -18.78 10.75 40.86
CA PHE A 72 -18.92 9.52 41.65
C PHE A 72 -19.31 9.81 43.11
N LEU A 73 -18.66 10.78 43.76
CA LEU A 73 -19.04 11.21 45.12
C LEU A 73 -20.47 11.75 45.18
N SER A 74 -20.89 12.50 44.16
CA SER A 74 -22.26 13.00 44.03
C SER A 74 -23.24 11.85 43.82
N TYR A 75 -22.90 10.85 42.98
CA TYR A 75 -23.72 9.65 42.80
C TYR A 75 -23.92 8.90 44.12
N ASN A 76 -22.82 8.60 44.81
CA ASN A 76 -22.83 7.90 46.11
C ASN A 76 -23.68 8.66 47.15
N ARG A 77 -23.63 9.99 47.16
CA ARG A 77 -24.48 10.83 48.03
C ARG A 77 -25.95 10.90 47.58
N SER A 78 -26.25 10.60 46.32
CA SER A 78 -27.61 10.55 45.78
C SER A 78 -28.35 9.24 46.10
N VAL A 79 -27.64 8.15 46.39
CA VAL A 79 -28.24 6.86 46.73
C VAL A 79 -28.38 6.72 48.23
N ASP A 80 -29.61 6.48 48.71
CA ASP A 80 -29.84 6.22 50.13
C ASP A 80 -29.52 4.76 50.50
N HIS A 81 -28.98 4.56 51.70
CA HIS A 81 -28.83 3.23 52.29
C HIS A 81 -30.15 2.67 52.84
N PHE A 82 -31.09 3.52 53.26
CA PHE A 82 -32.28 3.14 54.03
C PHE A 82 -33.63 3.51 53.41
N TYR A 83 -33.71 4.48 52.48
CA TYR A 83 -35.00 4.89 51.90
C TYR A 83 -35.62 3.84 50.96
N VAL A 84 -36.92 3.59 51.18
CA VAL A 84 -37.84 2.86 50.29
C VAL A 84 -39.04 3.80 50.00
N GLY A 85 -38.76 4.90 49.32
CA GLY A 85 -39.78 5.88 48.93
C GLY A 85 -40.44 5.52 47.60
N GLU A 86 -41.70 5.94 47.42
CA GLU A 86 -42.51 5.61 46.24
C GLU A 86 -42.09 6.38 44.96
N HIS A 87 -41.40 7.51 45.13
CA HIS A 87 -40.96 8.40 44.06
C HIS A 87 -39.98 7.74 43.06
N PHE A 88 -40.03 8.19 41.81
CA PHE A 88 -39.19 7.69 40.72
C PHE A 88 -38.14 8.76 40.30
N PRO A 89 -36.83 8.44 40.24
CA PRO A 89 -36.18 7.25 40.80
C PRO A 89 -35.97 7.39 42.33
N PRO A 90 -35.96 6.29 43.09
CA PRO A 90 -35.70 6.34 44.52
C PRO A 90 -34.24 6.73 44.78
N THR A 91 -34.06 7.91 45.38
CA THR A 91 -32.79 8.58 45.70
C THR A 91 -32.90 9.22 47.10
N ALA A 92 -31.78 9.39 47.80
CA ALA A 92 -31.69 10.22 49.00
C ALA A 92 -31.90 11.70 48.67
N SER A 93 -31.48 12.10 47.47
CA SER A 93 -31.60 13.46 46.96
C SER A 93 -31.50 13.46 45.43
N PRO A 94 -32.54 13.93 44.70
CA PRO A 94 -32.47 14.05 43.25
C PRO A 94 -31.45 15.11 42.81
N PHE A 95 -31.19 16.13 43.64
CA PHE A 95 -30.17 17.15 43.38
C PHE A 95 -28.77 16.53 43.22
N PHE A 96 -28.36 15.63 44.11
CA PHE A 96 -27.06 14.98 44.01
C PHE A 96 -26.95 14.01 42.82
N LEU A 97 -28.07 13.42 42.38
CA LEU A 97 -28.10 12.62 41.14
C LEU A 97 -27.94 13.51 39.91
N LEU A 98 -28.70 14.61 39.81
CA LEU A 98 -28.57 15.58 38.71
C LEU A 98 -27.17 16.20 38.66
N LEU A 99 -26.58 16.53 39.83
CA LEU A 99 -25.19 17.01 39.92
C LEU A 99 -24.19 15.95 39.44
N SER A 100 -24.41 14.67 39.74
CA SER A 100 -23.59 13.57 39.21
C SER A 100 -23.68 13.45 37.68
N LEU A 101 -24.89 13.50 37.12
CA LEU A 101 -25.13 13.47 35.67
C LEU A 101 -24.48 14.66 34.95
N PHE A 102 -24.61 15.86 35.51
CA PHE A 102 -23.96 17.07 35.03
C PHE A 102 -22.43 16.95 35.07
N LEU A 103 -21.84 16.63 36.23
CA LEU A 103 -20.39 16.51 36.39
C LEU A 103 -19.77 15.41 35.51
N GLY A 104 -20.46 14.27 35.34
CA GLY A 104 -20.02 13.22 34.43
C GLY A 104 -20.10 13.61 32.95
N THR A 105 -21.06 14.47 32.60
CA THR A 105 -21.14 15.05 31.24
C THR A 105 -20.05 16.10 31.02
N CYS A 106 -19.75 16.93 32.03
CA CYS A 106 -18.58 17.81 31.99
C CYS A 106 -17.28 17.00 31.87
N ALA A 107 -17.14 15.89 32.60
CA ALA A 107 -15.99 14.99 32.46
C ALA A 107 -15.87 14.44 31.02
N MET A 108 -16.97 14.00 30.42
CA MET A 108 -17.02 13.55 29.02
C MET A 108 -16.67 14.66 28.00
N LEU A 109 -17.10 15.90 28.25
CA LEU A 109 -16.78 17.06 27.40
C LEU A 109 -15.30 17.47 27.50
N VAL A 110 -14.64 17.21 28.64
CA VAL A 110 -13.20 17.45 28.83
C VAL A 110 -12.37 16.28 28.29
N LYS A 111 -12.81 15.03 28.46
CA LYS A 111 -12.15 13.83 27.92
C LYS A 111 -13.17 12.72 27.64
N GLU A 112 -13.06 12.08 26.48
CA GLU A 112 -13.98 11.03 26.02
C GLU A 112 -14.12 9.84 26.98
N THR A 113 -13.07 9.52 27.74
CA THR A 113 -13.07 8.46 28.78
C THR A 113 -13.98 8.80 29.96
N GLY A 114 -14.33 10.07 30.19
CA GLY A 114 -15.16 10.53 31.30
C GLY A 114 -16.55 9.90 31.37
N VAL A 115 -17.10 9.45 30.23
CA VAL A 115 -18.40 8.72 30.16
C VAL A 115 -18.41 7.44 30.99
N THR A 116 -17.24 6.84 31.24
CA THR A 116 -17.12 5.60 32.03
C THR A 116 -17.52 5.77 33.50
N VAL A 117 -17.60 7.01 34.02
CA VAL A 117 -18.04 7.29 35.39
C VAL A 117 -19.43 6.74 35.68
N PHE A 118 -20.33 6.79 34.69
CA PHE A 118 -21.69 6.27 34.83
C PHE A 118 -21.71 4.74 34.98
N GLY A 119 -20.84 4.04 34.25
CA GLY A 119 -20.64 2.60 34.42
C GLY A 119 -20.10 2.26 35.82
N VAL A 120 -19.08 2.98 36.29
CA VAL A 120 -18.51 2.79 37.64
C VAL A 120 -19.54 3.07 38.74
N CYS A 121 -20.37 4.11 38.59
CA CYS A 121 -21.46 4.41 39.51
C CYS A 121 -22.49 3.27 39.60
N LEU A 122 -22.93 2.74 38.45
CA LEU A 122 -23.90 1.64 38.42
C LEU A 122 -23.31 0.32 38.95
N VAL A 123 -22.04 0.02 38.67
CA VAL A 123 -21.35 -1.16 39.22
C VAL A 123 -21.21 -1.04 40.75
N TYR A 124 -20.88 0.14 41.28
CA TYR A 124 -20.80 0.37 42.73
C TYR A 124 -22.18 0.25 43.41
N ASP A 125 -23.24 0.78 42.79
CA ASP A 125 -24.63 0.65 43.26
C ASP A 125 -25.06 -0.83 43.31
N LEU A 126 -24.80 -1.57 42.23
CA LEU A 126 -25.11 -3.00 42.13
C LEU A 126 -24.36 -3.83 43.19
N LEU A 127 -23.06 -3.63 43.35
CA LEU A 127 -22.22 -4.48 44.21
C LEU A 127 -22.28 -4.07 45.69
N PHE A 128 -22.00 -2.80 46.00
CA PHE A 128 -21.73 -2.38 47.38
C PHE A 128 -23.01 -2.01 48.15
N LEU A 129 -23.98 -1.38 47.48
CA LEU A 129 -25.24 -0.97 48.11
C LEU A 129 -26.22 -2.15 48.28
N SER A 130 -26.30 -3.06 47.30
CA SER A 130 -27.10 -4.30 47.43
C SER A 130 -26.61 -5.21 48.56
N TYR A 131 -25.29 -5.41 48.67
CA TYR A 131 -24.67 -6.26 49.71
C TYR A 131 -24.98 -5.74 51.11
N ASN A 132 -24.86 -4.43 51.35
CA ASN A 132 -25.15 -3.85 52.67
C ASN A 132 -26.65 -3.94 53.04
N ARG A 133 -27.57 -3.80 52.07
CA ARG A 133 -29.02 -4.00 52.30
C ARG A 133 -29.35 -5.43 52.74
N LEU A 134 -28.72 -6.44 52.12
CA LEU A 134 -28.86 -7.85 52.53
C LEU A 134 -28.28 -8.11 53.93
N ARG A 135 -27.11 -7.56 54.23
CA ARG A 135 -26.46 -7.70 55.55
C ARG A 135 -27.30 -7.12 56.69
N LEU A 136 -28.02 -6.02 56.45
CA LEU A 136 -28.92 -5.41 57.44
C LEU A 136 -30.21 -6.24 57.65
N ARG A 137 -30.80 -6.80 56.57
CA ARG A 137 -32.00 -7.66 56.65
C ARG A 137 -31.79 -8.91 57.50
N ASN A 138 -30.55 -9.40 57.62
CA ASN A 138 -30.20 -10.60 58.39
C ASN A 138 -29.72 -10.32 59.83
N GLY A 139 -30.14 -9.21 60.46
CA GLY A 139 -30.09 -9.06 61.92
C GLY A 139 -28.90 -8.30 62.52
N GLY A 140 -28.42 -7.23 61.87
CA GLY A 140 -27.38 -6.35 62.43
C GLY A 140 -27.94 -5.26 63.36
N VAL A 141 -27.96 -5.50 64.68
CA VAL A 141 -28.42 -4.51 65.68
C VAL A 141 -27.34 -3.48 66.00
N HIS A 142 -27.65 -2.19 65.85
CA HIS A 142 -27.10 -1.11 66.69
C HIS A 142 -28.09 0.05 66.82
N GLN A 143 -28.30 0.51 68.05
CA GLN A 143 -29.16 1.66 68.37
C GLN A 143 -28.49 3.00 68.01
N ARG A 144 -29.29 4.03 67.70
CA ARG A 144 -29.16 5.37 68.33
C ARG A 144 -30.37 6.28 68.03
N PHE A 145 -30.95 6.82 69.10
CA PHE A 145 -31.85 7.99 69.21
C PHE A 145 -32.84 8.30 68.07
N ALA A 146 -34.10 7.89 68.28
CA ALA A 146 -35.25 8.59 67.71
C ALA A 146 -35.61 9.82 68.58
N ARG A 147 -36.04 10.92 67.95
CA ARG A 147 -36.80 11.99 68.63
C ARG A 147 -38.29 11.62 68.62
N GLN A 148 -38.97 11.83 69.74
CA GLN A 148 -40.42 11.62 69.86
C GLN A 148 -41.22 12.73 69.15
N PRO A 149 -42.38 12.40 68.56
CA PRO A 149 -43.58 13.22 68.58
C PRO A 149 -44.52 12.79 69.71
N VAL A 150 -45.41 13.69 70.14
CA VAL A 150 -46.34 13.47 71.28
C VAL A 150 -47.68 12.93 70.81
N ALA A 151 -48.16 11.85 71.44
CA ALA A 151 -49.57 11.49 71.54
C ALA A 151 -49.79 10.57 72.77
N SER A 152 -50.97 10.65 73.40
CA SER A 152 -51.35 9.92 74.62
C SER A 152 -52.88 9.68 74.64
N PRO A 153 -53.43 8.91 75.59
CA PRO A 153 -53.13 7.49 75.81
C PRO A 153 -54.42 6.63 75.90
N SER A 154 -54.29 5.30 75.86
CA SER A 154 -55.35 4.38 76.32
C SER A 154 -54.73 3.10 76.90
N ALA A 155 -55.23 2.62 78.03
CA ALA A 155 -54.56 1.60 78.84
C ALA A 155 -55.33 0.26 78.90
N SER A 156 -54.60 -0.83 79.15
CA SER A 156 -55.08 -1.99 79.92
C SER A 156 -53.89 -2.79 80.47
N LEU A 157 -53.96 -3.18 81.75
CA LEU A 157 -52.98 -4.06 82.41
C LEU A 157 -53.40 -5.54 82.32
N GLN A 158 -52.41 -6.45 82.33
CA GLN A 158 -52.28 -7.69 83.14
C GLN A 158 -51.15 -8.54 82.49
N ILE A 159 -49.98 -8.76 83.11
CA ILE A 159 -49.59 -9.44 84.37
C ILE A 159 -49.68 -10.99 84.27
N PRO A 160 -48.57 -11.74 84.46
CA PRO A 160 -48.46 -13.21 84.34
C PRO A 160 -48.58 -13.94 85.71
N PRO A 161 -48.34 -15.27 85.80
CA PRO A 161 -46.98 -15.86 85.93
C PRO A 161 -46.78 -17.01 84.90
N SER A 162 -45.99 -18.10 85.00
CA SER A 162 -45.07 -18.78 85.96
C SER A 162 -44.32 -19.89 85.16
N SER A 163 -43.29 -20.63 85.60
CA SER A 163 -42.11 -20.49 86.50
C SER A 163 -41.46 -21.89 86.66
N ARG A 164 -40.12 -22.02 86.85
CA ARG A 164 -39.38 -23.26 87.25
C ARG A 164 -39.29 -24.39 86.17
N GLU A 165 -38.36 -25.37 86.21
CA GLU A 165 -37.36 -25.74 87.24
C GLU A 165 -35.99 -26.29 86.70
N ASN A 166 -35.12 -26.72 87.62
CA ASN A 166 -33.68 -27.06 87.47
C ASN A 166 -33.36 -28.50 86.99
N GLY A 167 -32.12 -28.79 86.53
CA GLY A 167 -31.60 -30.16 86.35
C GLY A 167 -30.08 -30.31 86.11
N LYS A 168 -29.37 -30.96 87.05
CA LYS A 168 -27.91 -31.26 87.15
C LYS A 168 -27.38 -32.18 86.00
N HIS A 169 -26.08 -32.30 85.69
CA HIS A 169 -25.04 -33.04 86.46
C HIS A 169 -23.55 -32.73 86.08
N ARG A 170 -22.59 -33.31 86.82
CA ARG A 170 -21.11 -33.13 86.75
C ARG A 170 -20.36 -34.47 86.56
N PHE A 171 -19.08 -34.42 86.11
CA PHE A 171 -17.82 -35.02 86.63
C PHE A 171 -16.76 -34.97 85.47
N ALA A 172 -15.59 -34.30 85.54
CA ALA A 172 -14.32 -34.57 86.28
C ALA A 172 -13.29 -35.44 85.49
N HIS A 173 -11.95 -35.38 85.65
CA HIS A 173 -10.99 -34.30 86.03
C HIS A 173 -9.52 -34.81 85.84
N LYS A 174 -8.59 -34.02 85.25
CA LYS A 174 -7.11 -34.26 85.11
C LYS A 174 -6.72 -35.45 84.18
N GLY A 175 -5.49 -35.54 83.65
CA GLY A 175 -4.28 -34.70 83.86
C GLY A 175 -3.20 -34.81 82.77
N THR A 176 -2.07 -34.12 83.00
CA THR A 176 -0.95 -33.79 82.09
C THR A 176 0.21 -34.81 82.08
N TRP A 177 0.96 -34.94 80.96
CA TRP A 177 2.38 -34.49 80.80
C TRP A 177 2.92 -34.81 79.37
N ASN A 178 4.09 -34.27 79.00
CA ASN A 178 4.62 -34.21 77.62
C ASN A 178 5.50 -35.41 77.20
N SER A 179 5.65 -35.61 75.89
CA SER A 179 6.73 -36.39 75.24
C SER A 179 7.13 -35.75 73.88
N CYS A 180 8.20 -36.24 73.24
CA CYS A 180 9.02 -35.45 72.28
C CYS A 180 8.96 -35.87 70.80
N HIS A 181 9.57 -35.01 69.96
CA HIS A 181 10.07 -35.13 68.57
C HIS A 181 10.46 -36.54 68.05
N PRO A 182 10.55 -36.81 66.72
CA PRO A 182 10.68 -35.88 65.56
C PRO A 182 9.52 -36.04 64.52
N ALA A 183 9.53 -35.66 63.23
CA ALA A 183 10.57 -35.18 62.29
C ALA A 183 10.04 -34.17 61.23
N SER A 184 10.34 -34.38 59.94
CA SER A 184 10.15 -33.47 58.76
C SER A 184 10.19 -34.28 57.45
N PRO A 185 9.98 -33.72 56.22
CA PRO A 185 9.54 -32.36 55.84
C PRO A 185 8.37 -32.33 54.82
N GLU A 186 7.79 -31.15 54.53
CA GLU A 186 7.54 -30.64 53.16
C GLU A 186 6.99 -29.20 53.17
N GLU A 187 6.98 -28.52 52.02
CA GLU A 187 6.63 -27.08 51.90
C GLU A 187 5.13 -26.80 51.82
N GLN A 188 4.67 -25.67 52.39
CA GLN A 188 3.51 -24.97 51.80
C GLN A 188 3.47 -23.45 52.04
N ARG A 189 3.71 -22.73 50.92
CA ARG A 189 3.23 -21.39 50.51
C ARG A 189 2.85 -20.34 51.57
N SER A 190 3.52 -19.19 51.49
CA SER A 190 3.16 -17.94 52.16
C SER A 190 1.75 -17.43 51.78
N SER A 191 1.10 -16.79 52.75
CA SER A 191 -0.30 -16.36 52.67
C SER A 191 -0.48 -15.00 51.95
N SER A 192 -1.28 -15.00 50.89
CA SER A 192 -1.65 -13.80 50.11
C SER A 192 -3.03 -13.24 50.50
N LEU A 193 -3.32 -12.00 50.06
CA LEU A 193 -4.45 -11.17 50.47
C LEU A 193 -5.83 -11.89 50.44
N SER A 194 -6.42 -12.10 51.62
CA SER A 194 -7.68 -12.84 51.82
C SER A 194 -8.96 -12.02 51.59
N VAL A 195 -8.90 -10.95 50.78
CA VAL A 195 -10.00 -9.98 50.60
C VAL A 195 -10.96 -10.35 49.46
N SER A 196 -10.49 -11.00 48.39
CA SER A 196 -11.29 -11.24 47.17
C SER A 196 -12.42 -12.28 47.36
N ASN A 197 -12.11 -13.44 47.94
CA ASN A 197 -13.01 -14.61 47.89
C ASN A 197 -14.39 -14.37 48.54
N LYS A 198 -14.48 -13.50 49.56
CA LYS A 198 -15.76 -13.17 50.22
C LYS A 198 -16.68 -12.33 49.33
N ALA A 199 -16.13 -11.48 48.46
CA ALA A 199 -16.90 -10.71 47.50
C ALA A 199 -17.42 -11.60 46.36
N MET A 200 -16.59 -12.49 45.82
CA MET A 200 -17.04 -13.46 44.81
C MET A 200 -18.11 -14.42 45.34
N TRP A 201 -17.96 -14.93 46.56
CA TRP A 201 -19.01 -15.76 47.19
C TRP A 201 -20.30 -14.98 47.45
N ALA A 202 -20.22 -13.69 47.79
CA ALA A 202 -21.40 -12.83 47.90
C ALA A 202 -22.09 -12.62 46.53
N ILE A 203 -21.34 -12.47 45.44
CA ILE A 203 -21.89 -12.35 44.08
C ILE A 203 -22.56 -13.66 43.63
N LEU A 204 -21.92 -14.80 43.83
CA LEU A 204 -22.47 -16.12 43.48
C LEU A 204 -23.74 -16.43 44.29
N SER A 205 -23.78 -16.13 45.59
CA SER A 205 -24.99 -16.29 46.41
C SER A 205 -26.08 -15.26 46.10
N TYR A 206 -25.73 -14.02 45.73
CA TYR A 206 -26.68 -13.00 45.26
C TYR A 206 -27.41 -13.41 43.97
N LEU A 207 -26.74 -14.14 43.07
CA LEU A 207 -27.30 -14.63 41.81
C LEU A 207 -28.01 -15.99 41.92
N THR A 208 -27.86 -16.73 43.03
CA THR A 208 -28.42 -18.09 43.20
C THR A 208 -29.50 -18.20 44.29
N ALA A 209 -29.77 -17.15 45.06
CA ALA A 209 -30.82 -17.13 46.08
C ALA A 209 -32.24 -17.06 45.48
N SER A 210 -32.76 -18.22 45.05
CA SER A 210 -34.01 -18.37 44.31
C SER A 210 -35.28 -18.14 45.16
N ASN A 211 -35.72 -16.89 45.28
CA ASN A 211 -37.13 -16.57 45.45
C ASN A 211 -37.48 -15.28 44.68
N ASN A 212 -37.88 -15.45 43.41
CA ASN A 212 -37.94 -14.39 42.39
C ASN A 212 -38.74 -13.14 42.80
N GLN A 213 -39.83 -13.30 43.56
CA GLN A 213 -40.64 -12.15 44.01
C GLN A 213 -39.88 -11.25 45.00
N ASN A 214 -39.09 -11.83 45.91
CA ASN A 214 -38.29 -11.06 46.87
C ASN A 214 -37.13 -10.33 46.17
N PHE A 215 -36.41 -11.02 45.28
CA PHE A 215 -35.25 -10.46 44.56
C PHE A 215 -35.64 -9.24 43.71
N LEU A 216 -36.70 -9.36 42.91
CA LEU A 216 -37.18 -8.24 42.09
C LEU A 216 -37.62 -7.06 42.96
N TYR A 217 -38.25 -7.31 44.12
CA TYR A 217 -38.63 -6.24 45.04
C TYR A 217 -37.43 -5.49 45.61
N THR A 218 -36.37 -6.19 46.02
CA THR A 218 -35.14 -5.54 46.54
C THR A 218 -34.30 -4.89 45.45
N ALA A 219 -34.34 -5.38 44.20
CA ALA A 219 -33.60 -4.81 43.06
C ALA A 219 -34.28 -3.61 42.39
N ARG A 220 -35.62 -3.46 42.52
CA ARG A 220 -36.41 -2.33 41.94
C ARG A 220 -35.76 -0.94 42.11
N PRO A 221 -35.21 -0.55 43.27
CA PRO A 221 -34.60 0.77 43.42
C PRO A 221 -33.35 0.99 42.56
N PHE A 222 -32.49 -0.04 42.45
CA PHE A 222 -31.33 -0.03 41.56
C PHE A 222 -31.77 0.01 40.11
N LEU A 223 -32.69 -0.88 39.70
CA LEU A 223 -33.18 -0.95 38.32
C LEU A 223 -33.82 0.38 37.84
N LYS A 224 -34.58 1.07 38.70
CA LYS A 224 -35.12 2.40 38.41
C LYS A 224 -34.04 3.46 38.19
N ARG A 225 -32.95 3.47 38.99
CA ARG A 225 -31.82 4.39 38.79
C ARG A 225 -31.00 4.02 37.54
N ALA A 226 -30.69 2.74 37.36
CA ALA A 226 -29.94 2.24 36.21
C ALA A 226 -30.64 2.58 34.88
N ALA A 227 -31.95 2.39 34.79
CA ALA A 227 -32.72 2.78 33.60
C ALA A 227 -32.58 4.28 33.27
N LEU A 228 -32.68 5.16 34.29
CA LEU A 228 -32.52 6.61 34.09
C LEU A 228 -31.10 6.97 33.66
N VAL A 229 -30.07 6.46 34.33
CA VAL A 229 -28.66 6.74 33.98
C VAL A 229 -28.34 6.23 32.57
N ILE A 230 -28.80 5.04 32.19
CA ILE A 230 -28.60 4.47 30.85
C ILE A 230 -29.34 5.32 29.80
N SER A 231 -30.59 5.71 30.02
CA SER A 231 -31.33 6.58 29.08
C SER A 231 -30.68 7.96 28.92
N TYR A 232 -30.11 8.52 29.99
CA TYR A 232 -29.37 9.78 29.96
C TYR A 232 -28.09 9.65 29.13
N VAL A 233 -27.30 8.59 29.34
CA VAL A 233 -26.09 8.33 28.56
C VAL A 233 -26.40 8.12 27.07
N ILE A 234 -27.47 7.38 26.74
CA ILE A 234 -27.92 7.22 25.35
C ILE A 234 -28.28 8.57 24.73
N LEU A 235 -29.03 9.42 25.44
CA LEU A 235 -29.41 10.75 24.95
C LEU A 235 -28.19 11.66 24.73
N VAL A 236 -27.23 11.66 25.66
CA VAL A 236 -25.99 12.44 25.56
C VAL A 236 -25.10 11.96 24.41
N LEU A 237 -24.99 10.64 24.19
CA LEU A 237 -24.25 10.07 23.06
C LEU A 237 -24.93 10.34 21.72
N TYR A 238 -26.26 10.28 21.65
CA TYR A 238 -27.03 10.66 20.46
C TYR A 238 -26.84 12.14 20.12
N PHE A 239 -26.93 13.03 21.11
CA PHE A 239 -26.67 14.47 20.94
C PHE A 239 -25.24 14.75 20.45
N ARG A 240 -24.24 14.03 20.98
CA ARG A 240 -22.85 14.10 20.49
C ARG A 240 -22.73 13.66 19.02
N PHE A 241 -23.36 12.56 18.62
CA PHE A 241 -23.36 12.08 17.24
C PHE A 241 -24.08 13.06 16.28
N TRP A 242 -25.18 13.66 16.73
CA TRP A 242 -25.93 14.68 15.98
C TRP A 242 -25.09 15.95 15.75
N ILE A 243 -24.37 16.45 16.77
CA ILE A 243 -23.42 17.58 16.62
C ILE A 243 -22.31 17.27 15.62
N MET A 244 -21.89 16.00 15.49
CA MET A 244 -20.90 15.56 14.49
C MET A 244 -21.46 15.43 13.07
N GLY A 245 -22.70 15.87 12.82
CA GLY A 245 -23.32 15.83 11.49
C GLY A 245 -23.60 14.42 10.95
N GLY A 246 -23.54 13.40 11.80
CA GLY A 246 -23.68 11.99 11.41
C GLY A 246 -22.43 11.36 10.78
N SER A 247 -21.30 12.08 10.72
CA SER A 247 -20.04 11.62 10.10
C SER A 247 -18.84 11.79 11.04
N MET A 248 -17.72 11.14 10.75
CA MET A 248 -16.44 11.51 11.40
C MET A 248 -15.94 12.86 10.86
N PRO A 249 -15.38 13.75 11.70
CA PRO A 249 -14.86 15.03 11.25
C PRO A 249 -13.65 14.84 10.33
N MET A 250 -13.69 15.48 9.17
CA MET A 250 -12.56 15.58 8.25
C MET A 250 -11.61 16.68 8.76
N PHE A 251 -10.49 16.30 9.36
CA PHE A 251 -9.44 17.23 9.75
C PHE A 251 -8.78 17.86 8.52
N SER A 252 -8.50 19.16 8.56
CA SER A 252 -7.76 19.87 7.53
C SER A 252 -6.27 20.07 7.88
N GLU A 253 -5.48 20.49 6.89
CA GLU A 253 -4.08 20.88 7.09
C GLU A 253 -3.92 22.10 8.01
N GLN A 254 -4.96 22.93 8.20
CA GLN A 254 -4.96 24.00 9.21
C GLN A 254 -5.25 23.49 10.62
N ASP A 255 -6.05 22.42 10.78
CA ASP A 255 -6.39 21.85 12.09
C ASP A 255 -5.22 21.03 12.68
N ASN A 256 -4.47 20.34 11.82
CA ASN A 256 -3.34 19.51 12.25
C ASN A 256 -2.19 19.48 11.21
N PRO A 257 -1.46 20.60 11.01
CA PRO A 257 -0.37 20.67 10.02
C PRO A 257 0.74 19.60 10.26
N ALA A 258 0.86 19.06 11.48
CA ALA A 258 1.79 17.99 11.79
C ALA A 258 1.38 16.61 11.22
N SER A 259 0.07 16.32 11.04
CA SER A 259 -0.37 15.09 10.36
C SER A 259 -0.35 15.21 8.84
N PHE A 260 -0.52 16.42 8.30
CA PHE A 260 -0.56 16.67 6.86
C PHE A 260 0.79 16.98 6.22
N SER A 261 1.82 17.32 7.01
CA SER A 261 3.20 17.43 6.54
C SER A 261 4.10 16.28 7.05
N PRO A 262 4.27 15.19 6.28
CA PRO A 262 5.25 14.13 6.55
C PRO A 262 6.68 14.64 6.75
N TYR A 263 7.06 15.74 6.05
CA TYR A 263 8.36 16.37 6.19
C TYR A 263 8.61 16.89 7.62
N LEU A 264 7.72 17.76 8.12
CA LEU A 264 7.82 18.29 9.48
C LEU A 264 7.82 17.17 10.53
N LEU A 265 6.93 16.19 10.44
CA LEU A 265 6.85 15.07 11.40
C LEU A 265 8.16 14.24 11.44
N THR A 266 8.74 13.93 10.29
CA THR A 266 9.95 13.07 10.21
C THR A 266 11.24 13.84 10.48
N SER A 267 11.38 15.08 9.99
CA SER A 267 12.59 15.90 10.19
C SER A 267 12.71 16.42 11.63
N SER A 268 11.63 16.96 12.22
CA SER A 268 11.60 17.35 13.64
C SER A 268 11.78 16.14 14.56
N GLY A 269 11.28 14.97 14.15
CA GLY A 269 11.55 13.70 14.83
C GLY A 269 13.05 13.42 14.95
N VAL A 270 13.82 13.53 13.86
CA VAL A 270 15.28 13.32 13.89
C VAL A 270 15.99 14.36 14.76
N GLN A 271 15.52 15.61 14.77
CA GLN A 271 16.09 16.67 15.61
C GLN A 271 15.80 16.47 17.12
N THR A 272 14.61 15.98 17.47
CA THR A 272 14.18 15.79 18.87
C THR A 272 14.59 14.43 19.44
N LEU A 273 14.72 13.39 18.60
CA LEU A 273 15.05 12.02 18.98
C LEU A 273 16.21 11.44 18.13
N PRO A 274 17.40 12.08 18.11
CA PRO A 274 18.54 11.70 17.24
C PRO A 274 19.14 10.32 17.54
N HIS A 275 18.75 9.68 18.65
CA HIS A 275 19.16 8.32 19.01
C HIS A 275 18.08 7.27 18.76
N ASN A 276 16.94 7.63 18.14
CA ASN A 276 15.86 6.69 17.84
C ASN A 276 16.00 6.11 16.43
N ALA A 277 16.37 4.82 16.34
CA ALA A 277 16.55 4.10 15.07
C ALA A 277 15.31 4.13 14.15
N LYS A 278 14.09 4.02 14.72
CA LYS A 278 12.83 4.01 13.95
C LYS A 278 12.54 5.37 13.32
N VAL A 279 12.93 6.45 14.00
CA VAL A 279 12.78 7.82 13.49
C VAL A 279 13.72 8.07 12.31
N HIS A 280 14.99 7.66 12.42
CA HIS A 280 15.93 7.69 11.30
C HIS A 280 15.46 6.81 10.12
N TYR A 281 14.92 5.61 10.37
CA TYR A 281 14.35 4.76 9.32
C TYR A 281 13.15 5.42 8.62
N ASN A 282 12.23 6.03 9.36
CA ASN A 282 11.07 6.71 8.80
C ASN A 282 11.47 7.94 7.96
N TYR A 283 12.42 8.76 8.43
CA TYR A 283 12.94 9.89 7.65
C TYR A 283 13.72 9.43 6.42
N ALA A 284 14.45 8.31 6.50
CA ALA A 284 15.12 7.71 5.35
C ALA A 284 14.12 7.22 4.27
N ASN A 285 12.98 6.66 4.67
CA ASN A 285 11.89 6.33 3.73
C ASN A 285 11.39 7.59 3.03
N PHE A 286 11.00 8.62 3.79
CA PHE A 286 10.56 9.91 3.22
C PHE A 286 11.59 10.50 2.25
N LEU A 287 12.89 10.50 2.60
CA LEU A 287 13.96 10.97 1.72
C LEU A 287 14.09 10.13 0.45
N LYS A 288 13.95 8.79 0.53
CA LYS A 288 13.93 7.89 -0.63
C LYS A 288 12.74 8.19 -1.54
N ASP A 289 11.56 8.41 -0.97
CA ASP A 289 10.33 8.69 -1.72
C ASP A 289 10.40 10.07 -2.43
N GLN A 290 11.18 11.00 -1.88
CA GLN A 290 11.57 12.28 -2.52
C GLN A 290 12.78 12.15 -3.48
N GLY A 291 13.28 10.95 -3.76
CA GLY A 291 14.45 10.70 -4.62
C GLY A 291 15.80 11.13 -4.04
N ARG A 292 15.85 11.60 -2.78
CA ARG A 292 17.05 12.09 -2.06
C ARG A 292 17.90 10.94 -1.53
N ASN A 293 18.26 10.02 -2.43
CA ASN A 293 18.79 8.69 -2.12
C ASN A 293 20.08 8.71 -1.29
N SER A 294 20.97 9.68 -1.50
CA SER A 294 22.21 9.83 -0.72
C SER A 294 21.94 10.10 0.77
N GLU A 295 20.94 10.93 1.07
CA GLU A 295 20.54 11.26 2.44
C GLU A 295 19.74 10.12 3.06
N ALA A 296 18.88 9.45 2.28
CA ALA A 296 18.21 8.23 2.70
C ALA A 296 19.21 7.15 3.12
N ILE A 297 20.27 6.91 2.33
CA ILE A 297 21.37 5.99 2.68
C ILE A 297 22.04 6.39 4.00
N TYR A 298 22.31 7.68 4.23
CA TYR A 298 22.88 8.16 5.49
C TYR A 298 21.97 7.87 6.68
N HIS A 299 20.67 8.17 6.58
CA HIS A 299 19.72 7.94 7.67
C HIS A 299 19.44 6.44 7.89
N TYR A 300 19.37 5.59 6.86
CA TYR A 300 19.31 4.13 7.05
C TYR A 300 20.59 3.56 7.69
N LYS A 301 21.78 3.99 7.26
CA LYS A 301 23.05 3.57 7.90
C LYS A 301 23.14 4.05 9.35
N THR A 302 22.55 5.19 9.69
CA THR A 302 22.42 5.66 11.09
C THR A 302 21.38 4.86 11.88
N ALA A 303 20.22 4.55 11.30
CA ALA A 303 19.24 3.65 11.92
C ALA A 303 19.83 2.27 12.25
N LEU A 304 20.71 1.74 11.40
CA LEU A 304 21.42 0.48 11.65
C LEU A 304 22.59 0.57 12.65
N LYS A 305 23.23 1.74 12.80
CA LYS A 305 24.16 1.97 13.93
C LYS A 305 23.42 1.94 15.27
N LEU A 306 22.22 2.53 15.31
CA LEU A 306 21.37 2.60 16.51
C LEU A 306 20.64 1.27 16.80
N TYR A 307 20.25 0.52 15.76
CA TYR A 307 19.61 -0.80 15.89
C TYR A 307 20.06 -1.76 14.76
N PRO A 308 21.16 -2.51 14.96
CA PRO A 308 21.75 -3.38 13.92
C PRO A 308 20.85 -4.51 13.40
N ARG A 309 19.74 -4.82 14.08
CA ARG A 309 18.80 -5.90 13.71
C ARG A 309 17.63 -5.43 12.83
N HIS A 310 17.67 -4.20 12.30
CA HIS A 310 16.58 -3.61 11.50
C HIS A 310 16.52 -4.19 10.07
N ALA A 311 15.94 -5.38 9.89
CA ALA A 311 15.81 -6.07 8.60
C ALA A 311 15.29 -5.17 7.45
N SER A 312 14.25 -4.36 7.70
CA SER A 312 13.69 -3.47 6.67
C SER A 312 14.59 -2.28 6.29
N ALA A 313 15.52 -1.85 7.16
CA ALA A 313 16.50 -0.82 6.83
C ALA A 313 17.65 -1.40 6.00
N LEU A 314 18.05 -2.65 6.26
CA LEU A 314 18.97 -3.41 5.39
C LEU A 314 18.34 -3.60 4.00
N ASN A 315 17.08 -4.06 3.92
CA ASN A 315 16.36 -4.16 2.65
C ASN A 315 16.34 -2.83 1.89
N ASN A 316 15.98 -1.73 2.55
CA ASN A 316 15.86 -0.44 1.87
C ASN A 316 17.23 0.14 1.46
N LEU A 317 18.32 -0.14 2.19
CA LEU A 317 19.69 0.11 1.71
C LEU A 317 20.02 -0.70 0.47
N GLY A 318 19.70 -2.00 0.45
CA GLY A 318 19.88 -2.84 -0.72
C GLY A 318 19.24 -2.26 -1.98
N THR A 319 18.06 -1.62 -1.84
CA THR A 319 17.37 -0.96 -2.97
C THR A 319 18.00 0.36 -3.44
N LEU A 320 18.94 0.95 -2.68
CA LEU A 320 19.62 2.21 -3.01
C LEU A 320 21.13 2.05 -3.29
N THR A 321 21.71 0.93 -2.88
CA THR A 321 23.11 0.59 -3.16
C THR A 321 23.28 0.18 -4.62
N LYS A 322 24.22 0.83 -5.33
CA LYS A 322 24.52 0.55 -6.76
C LYS A 322 25.39 -0.70 -6.96
N ASP A 323 26.19 -1.08 -5.96
CA ASP A 323 27.00 -2.29 -6.00
C ASP A 323 26.11 -3.52 -5.78
N LEU A 324 25.96 -4.35 -6.81
CA LEU A 324 25.12 -5.55 -6.78
C LEU A 324 25.60 -6.60 -5.76
N VAL A 325 26.86 -6.56 -5.34
CA VAL A 325 27.43 -7.44 -4.30
C VAL A 325 27.08 -6.92 -2.91
N GLU A 326 27.30 -5.62 -2.63
CA GLU A 326 26.90 -4.99 -1.36
C GLU A 326 25.36 -5.07 -1.18
N ALA A 327 24.57 -4.83 -2.23
CA ALA A 327 23.12 -4.98 -2.22
C ALA A 327 22.67 -6.42 -1.92
N LYS A 328 23.30 -7.42 -2.55
CA LYS A 328 23.01 -8.85 -2.28
C LYS A 328 23.24 -9.21 -0.82
N GLU A 329 24.29 -8.68 -0.21
CA GLU A 329 24.60 -8.93 1.19
C GLU A 329 23.65 -8.19 2.16
N TYR A 330 23.20 -6.98 1.82
CA TYR A 330 22.13 -6.32 2.57
C TYR A 330 20.83 -7.14 2.57
N TYR A 331 20.40 -7.69 1.43
CA TYR A 331 19.21 -8.55 1.39
C TYR A 331 19.41 -9.86 2.17
N ARG A 332 20.57 -10.52 2.03
CA ARG A 332 20.90 -11.72 2.80
C ARG A 332 20.86 -11.48 4.30
N ARG A 333 21.44 -10.38 4.79
CA ARG A 333 21.41 -10.00 6.20
C ARG A 333 20.01 -9.62 6.68
N ALA A 334 19.19 -9.01 5.84
CA ALA A 334 17.78 -8.78 6.15
C ALA A 334 17.03 -10.11 6.36
N LEU A 335 17.29 -11.12 5.53
CA LEU A 335 16.69 -12.46 5.61
C LEU A 335 17.25 -13.32 6.76
N GLN A 336 18.52 -13.18 7.12
CA GLN A 336 19.08 -13.78 8.34
C GLN A 336 18.42 -13.25 9.62
N LEU A 337 17.95 -12.00 9.60
CA LEU A 337 17.26 -11.35 10.73
C LEU A 337 15.75 -11.57 10.73
N ASN A 338 15.14 -11.68 9.55
CA ASN A 338 13.74 -12.08 9.35
C ASN A 338 13.60 -12.90 8.05
N PRO A 339 13.59 -14.24 8.12
CA PRO A 339 13.46 -15.10 6.94
C PRO A 339 12.16 -14.92 6.14
N GLN A 340 11.11 -14.38 6.78
CA GLN A 340 9.79 -14.18 6.18
C GLN A 340 9.62 -12.76 5.60
N HIS A 341 10.70 -11.99 5.45
CA HIS A 341 10.63 -10.61 4.96
C HIS A 341 10.34 -10.56 3.44
N ASN A 342 9.06 -10.65 3.06
CA ASN A 342 8.57 -10.68 1.67
C ASN A 342 9.29 -9.73 0.69
N ARG A 343 9.48 -8.45 1.03
CA ARG A 343 10.17 -7.47 0.17
C ARG A 343 11.66 -7.77 -0.02
N ALA A 344 12.33 -8.37 0.96
CA ALA A 344 13.74 -8.77 0.84
C ALA A 344 13.90 -10.07 0.04
N LEU A 345 12.95 -11.01 0.17
CA LEU A 345 12.85 -12.19 -0.69
C LEU A 345 12.65 -11.79 -2.15
N PHE A 346 11.73 -10.87 -2.43
CA PHE A 346 11.47 -10.29 -3.76
C PHE A 346 12.68 -9.56 -4.34
N ASN A 347 13.29 -8.65 -3.58
CA ASN A 347 14.44 -7.87 -4.05
C ASN A 347 15.65 -8.77 -4.33
N LEU A 348 15.90 -9.78 -3.49
CA LEU A 348 16.94 -10.78 -3.74
C LEU A 348 16.58 -11.66 -4.95
N GLY A 349 15.33 -12.10 -5.08
CA GLY A 349 14.85 -12.87 -6.24
C GLY A 349 15.05 -12.14 -7.56
N ASN A 350 14.63 -10.87 -7.65
CA ASN A 350 14.88 -10.03 -8.83
C ASN A 350 16.38 -9.80 -9.10
N LEU A 351 17.20 -9.65 -8.06
CA LEU A 351 18.65 -9.56 -8.21
C LEU A 351 19.25 -10.88 -8.75
N LEU A 352 18.78 -12.04 -8.30
CA LEU A 352 19.21 -13.34 -8.82
C LEU A 352 18.73 -13.58 -10.26
N LYS A 353 17.51 -13.14 -10.62
CA LYS A 353 17.01 -13.08 -11.99
C LYS A 353 17.97 -12.30 -12.90
N SER A 354 18.38 -11.10 -12.48
CA SER A 354 19.36 -10.29 -13.23
C SER A 354 20.76 -10.92 -13.34
N GLN A 355 21.08 -11.87 -12.46
CA GLN A 355 22.31 -12.66 -12.47
C GLN A 355 22.17 -14.00 -13.22
N GLY A 356 21.05 -14.21 -13.93
CA GLY A 356 20.77 -15.44 -14.69
C GLY A 356 20.40 -16.66 -13.84
N LYS A 357 20.30 -16.52 -12.51
CA LYS A 357 19.97 -17.58 -11.55
C LYS A 357 18.44 -17.73 -11.43
N LYS A 358 17.80 -18.19 -12.52
CA LYS A 358 16.34 -18.21 -12.66
C LYS A 358 15.65 -19.09 -11.61
N GLU A 359 16.23 -20.23 -11.26
CA GLU A 359 15.67 -21.24 -10.36
C GLU A 359 15.68 -20.74 -8.90
N GLU A 360 16.81 -20.18 -8.45
CA GLU A 360 16.91 -19.51 -7.14
C GLU A 360 15.94 -18.32 -7.05
N ALA A 361 15.78 -17.57 -8.14
CA ALA A 361 14.86 -16.44 -8.22
C ALA A 361 13.38 -16.86 -8.14
N VAL A 362 12.97 -17.91 -8.86
CA VAL A 362 11.62 -18.48 -8.78
C VAL A 362 11.30 -18.93 -7.36
N PHE A 363 12.23 -19.59 -6.66
CA PHE A 363 12.03 -20.01 -5.27
C PHE A 363 11.79 -18.82 -4.34
N LEU A 364 12.66 -17.81 -4.38
CA LEU A 364 12.54 -16.62 -3.51
C LEU A 364 11.29 -15.78 -3.83
N LEU A 365 10.85 -15.72 -5.09
CA LEU A 365 9.62 -15.02 -5.47
C LEU A 365 8.37 -15.79 -5.03
N ARG A 366 8.36 -17.13 -5.10
CA ARG A 366 7.29 -17.97 -4.52
C ARG A 366 7.19 -17.80 -2.99
N ASP A 367 8.31 -17.82 -2.28
CA ASP A 367 8.33 -17.56 -0.83
C ASP A 367 7.94 -16.10 -0.49
N SER A 368 8.29 -15.12 -1.34
CA SER A 368 7.87 -13.72 -1.17
C SER A 368 6.34 -13.56 -1.20
N ILE A 369 5.68 -14.20 -2.16
CA ILE A 369 4.20 -14.27 -2.26
C ILE A 369 3.62 -14.99 -1.04
N LYS A 370 4.17 -16.14 -0.66
CA LYS A 370 3.71 -16.95 0.48
C LYS A 370 3.75 -16.21 1.82
N TYR A 371 4.75 -15.34 2.03
CA TYR A 371 4.82 -14.46 3.21
C TYR A 371 4.26 -13.04 2.95
N GLY A 372 3.51 -12.85 1.86
CA GLY A 372 2.99 -11.55 1.44
C GLY A 372 2.01 -11.64 0.26
N PRO A 373 0.82 -12.25 0.42
CA PRO A 373 -0.14 -12.43 -0.67
C PRO A 373 -0.69 -11.10 -1.22
N GLU A 374 -0.67 -10.02 -0.45
CA GLU A 374 -1.05 -8.68 -0.90
C GLU A 374 0.07 -7.95 -1.67
N PHE A 375 1.17 -8.63 -2.04
CA PHE A 375 2.34 -8.02 -2.68
C PHE A 375 2.38 -8.23 -4.21
N ALA A 376 1.55 -7.46 -4.90
CA ALA A 376 1.36 -7.47 -6.36
C ALA A 376 2.64 -7.50 -7.22
N ASP A 377 3.71 -6.80 -6.80
CA ASP A 377 4.98 -6.77 -7.52
C ASP A 377 5.61 -8.18 -7.62
N ALA A 378 5.49 -9.00 -6.57
CA ALA A 378 6.07 -10.33 -6.52
C ALA A 378 5.37 -11.31 -7.49
N TYR A 379 4.04 -11.20 -7.65
CA TYR A 379 3.30 -11.93 -8.69
C TYR A 379 3.75 -11.49 -10.08
N SER A 380 3.87 -10.18 -10.34
CA SER A 380 4.36 -9.66 -11.62
C SER A 380 5.77 -10.18 -11.96
N SER A 381 6.71 -10.09 -11.00
CA SER A 381 8.07 -10.60 -11.17
C SER A 381 8.13 -12.12 -11.40
N LEU A 382 7.34 -12.90 -10.66
CA LEU A 382 7.31 -14.35 -10.80
C LEU A 382 6.71 -14.78 -12.14
N ALA A 383 5.55 -14.24 -12.51
CA ALA A 383 4.89 -14.59 -13.77
C ALA A 383 5.72 -14.13 -14.99
N SER A 384 6.34 -12.95 -14.94
CA SER A 384 7.33 -12.51 -15.93
C SER A 384 8.51 -13.49 -16.04
N LEU A 385 9.08 -13.95 -14.93
CA LEU A 385 10.19 -14.90 -14.92
C LEU A 385 9.79 -16.29 -15.45
N LEU A 386 8.55 -16.73 -15.23
CA LEU A 386 8.01 -17.98 -15.78
C LEU A 386 7.74 -17.85 -17.30
N ALA A 387 7.24 -16.70 -17.76
CA ALA A 387 7.09 -16.41 -19.18
C ALA A 387 8.44 -16.36 -19.92
N GLU A 388 9.48 -15.80 -19.28
CA GLU A 388 10.88 -15.85 -19.74
C GLU A 388 11.51 -17.26 -19.69
N GLN A 389 10.75 -18.29 -19.29
CA GLN A 389 11.12 -19.71 -19.32
C GLN A 389 10.10 -20.52 -20.16
N GLU A 390 9.25 -19.84 -20.94
CA GLU A 390 8.18 -20.42 -21.77
C GLU A 390 7.12 -21.22 -20.97
N GLN A 391 7.12 -21.09 -19.64
CA GLN A 391 6.14 -21.69 -18.72
C GLN A 391 4.85 -20.86 -18.67
N PHE A 392 4.26 -20.58 -19.84
CA PHE A 392 3.10 -19.69 -19.98
C PHE A 392 1.88 -20.10 -19.15
N LYS A 393 1.70 -21.40 -18.86
CA LYS A 393 0.61 -21.89 -18.00
C LYS A 393 0.79 -21.47 -16.54
N GLU A 394 1.94 -21.79 -15.94
CA GLU A 394 2.28 -21.35 -14.57
C GLU A 394 2.32 -19.83 -14.46
N ALA A 395 2.76 -19.11 -15.49
CA ALA A 395 2.71 -17.66 -15.54
C ALA A 395 1.26 -17.11 -15.51
N GLN A 396 0.33 -17.71 -16.26
CA GLN A 396 -1.08 -17.32 -16.23
C GLN A 396 -1.74 -17.66 -14.88
N GLU A 397 -1.40 -18.79 -14.27
CA GLU A 397 -1.88 -19.20 -12.93
C GLU A 397 -1.39 -18.23 -11.84
N VAL A 398 -0.11 -17.84 -11.88
CA VAL A 398 0.45 -16.83 -10.96
C VAL A 398 -0.21 -15.47 -11.17
N TYR A 399 -0.45 -15.03 -12.41
CA TYR A 399 -1.19 -13.79 -12.65
C TYR A 399 -2.63 -13.87 -12.12
N HIS A 400 -3.34 -14.99 -12.32
CA HIS A 400 -4.71 -15.17 -11.80
C HIS A 400 -4.76 -15.06 -10.28
N ALA A 401 -3.92 -15.84 -9.58
CA ALA A 401 -3.79 -15.77 -8.12
C ALA A 401 -3.38 -14.37 -7.64
N GLY A 402 -2.57 -13.65 -8.43
CA GLY A 402 -2.22 -12.27 -8.16
C GLY A 402 -3.43 -11.33 -8.20
N ILE A 403 -4.28 -11.43 -9.23
CA ILE A 403 -5.50 -10.61 -9.35
C ILE A 403 -6.49 -10.95 -8.23
N GLU A 404 -6.58 -12.21 -7.81
CA GLU A 404 -7.44 -12.64 -6.70
C GLU A 404 -6.99 -12.09 -5.33
N ASN A 405 -5.68 -11.98 -5.09
CA ASN A 405 -5.13 -11.48 -3.81
C ASN A 405 -4.84 -9.95 -3.83
N CYS A 406 -4.70 -9.35 -5.01
CA CYS A 406 -4.38 -7.93 -5.21
C CYS A 406 -5.32 -7.22 -6.22
N PRO A 407 -6.66 -7.30 -6.08
CA PRO A 407 -7.61 -6.81 -7.09
C PRO A 407 -7.52 -5.30 -7.36
N GLU A 408 -7.07 -4.52 -6.38
CA GLU A 408 -6.91 -3.06 -6.51
C GLU A 408 -5.59 -2.63 -7.19
N SER A 409 -4.71 -3.59 -7.57
CA SER A 409 -3.40 -3.27 -8.14
C SER A 409 -3.47 -2.94 -9.63
N SER A 410 -3.50 -1.63 -9.94
CA SER A 410 -3.48 -1.15 -11.33
C SER A 410 -2.25 -1.60 -12.11
N ASP A 411 -1.10 -1.73 -11.45
CA ASP A 411 0.15 -2.20 -12.06
C ASP A 411 0.13 -3.69 -12.37
N LEU A 412 -0.46 -4.52 -11.50
CA LEU A 412 -0.63 -5.95 -11.78
C LEU A 412 -1.62 -6.19 -12.92
N HIS A 413 -2.72 -5.42 -12.98
CA HIS A 413 -3.63 -5.41 -14.12
C HIS A 413 -2.93 -5.00 -15.42
N ASN A 414 -2.09 -3.95 -15.41
CA ASN A 414 -1.28 -3.58 -16.56
C ASN A 414 -0.30 -4.71 -16.98
N ASN A 415 0.42 -5.30 -16.02
CA ASN A 415 1.46 -6.30 -16.29
C ASN A 415 0.86 -7.62 -16.82
N TYR A 416 -0.28 -8.04 -16.28
CA TYR A 416 -1.02 -9.17 -16.83
C TYR A 416 -1.59 -8.84 -18.24
N GLY A 417 -2.03 -7.59 -18.46
CA GLY A 417 -2.38 -7.10 -19.80
C GLY A 417 -1.23 -7.19 -20.81
N VAL A 418 0.01 -6.89 -20.40
CA VAL A 418 1.21 -7.07 -21.26
C VAL A 418 1.43 -8.55 -21.56
N PHE A 419 1.47 -9.40 -20.53
CA PHE A 419 1.60 -10.86 -20.71
C PHE A 419 0.52 -11.44 -21.63
N LEU A 420 -0.73 -10.99 -21.53
CA LEU A 420 -1.82 -11.45 -22.39
C LEU A 420 -1.68 -11.01 -23.85
N VAL A 421 -1.01 -9.88 -24.15
CA VAL A 421 -0.64 -9.53 -25.54
C VAL A 421 0.48 -10.46 -26.02
N ASP A 422 1.53 -10.61 -25.24
CA ASP A 422 2.71 -11.41 -25.60
C ASP A 422 2.40 -12.91 -25.73
N SER A 423 1.41 -13.41 -24.97
CA SER A 423 0.90 -14.79 -25.04
C SER A 423 -0.23 -14.99 -26.06
N GLY A 424 -0.49 -14.03 -26.95
CA GLY A 424 -1.46 -14.17 -28.04
C GLY A 424 -2.95 -14.14 -27.66
N ALA A 425 -3.32 -13.46 -26.57
CA ALA A 425 -4.70 -13.26 -26.12
C ALA A 425 -5.09 -11.76 -25.98
N PRO A 426 -4.92 -10.94 -27.05
CA PRO A 426 -5.09 -9.48 -27.00
C PRO A 426 -6.47 -9.01 -26.55
N GLU A 427 -7.54 -9.76 -26.81
CA GLU A 427 -8.91 -9.41 -26.41
C GLU A 427 -9.04 -9.37 -24.88
N ARG A 428 -8.41 -10.32 -24.17
CA ARG A 428 -8.38 -10.34 -22.70
C ARG A 428 -7.51 -9.20 -22.16
N ALA A 429 -6.42 -8.86 -22.85
CA ALA A 429 -5.54 -7.76 -22.46
C ALA A 429 -6.28 -6.40 -22.40
N VAL A 430 -7.20 -6.13 -23.34
CA VAL A 430 -8.02 -4.91 -23.35
C VAL A 430 -8.75 -4.72 -22.01
N SER A 431 -9.42 -5.76 -21.50
CA SER A 431 -10.14 -5.71 -20.23
C SER A 431 -9.21 -5.42 -19.04
N HIS A 432 -8.03 -6.04 -19.00
CA HIS A 432 -7.07 -5.79 -17.92
C HIS A 432 -6.46 -4.38 -17.97
N TYR A 433 -6.14 -3.84 -19.16
CA TYR A 433 -5.73 -2.44 -19.28
C TYR A 433 -6.85 -1.46 -18.91
N GLN A 434 -8.10 -1.73 -19.29
CA GLN A 434 -9.24 -0.90 -18.91
C GLN A 434 -9.45 -0.91 -17.38
N GLN A 435 -9.31 -2.06 -16.72
CA GLN A 435 -9.40 -2.15 -15.27
C GLN A 435 -8.24 -1.42 -14.57
N ALA A 436 -7.00 -1.50 -15.08
CA ALA A 436 -5.88 -0.70 -14.57
C ALA A 436 -6.16 0.81 -14.63
N ILE A 437 -6.77 1.28 -15.73
CA ILE A 437 -7.14 2.68 -15.96
C ILE A 437 -8.37 3.10 -15.12
N TRP A 438 -9.22 2.16 -14.73
CA TRP A 438 -10.35 2.41 -13.82
C TRP A 438 -9.88 2.54 -12.37
N LEU A 439 -9.05 1.59 -11.90
CA LEU A 439 -8.41 1.58 -10.58
C LEU A 439 -7.52 2.82 -10.37
N SER A 440 -6.79 3.23 -11.40
CA SER A 440 -5.95 4.43 -11.37
C SER A 440 -6.13 5.25 -12.65
N PRO A 441 -6.99 6.28 -12.63
CA PRO A 441 -7.20 7.19 -13.77
C PRO A 441 -5.94 7.95 -14.20
N ASN A 442 -4.89 7.99 -13.36
CA ASN A 442 -3.60 8.58 -13.65
C ASN A 442 -2.56 7.55 -14.18
N HIS A 443 -2.94 6.29 -14.37
CA HIS A 443 -2.06 5.24 -14.88
C HIS A 443 -1.84 5.40 -16.40
N TYR A 444 -0.92 6.29 -16.79
CA TYR A 444 -0.62 6.58 -18.19
C TYR A 444 0.07 5.41 -18.93
N VAL A 445 0.73 4.48 -18.22
CA VAL A 445 1.44 3.33 -18.83
C VAL A 445 0.46 2.34 -19.45
N ALA A 446 -0.54 1.86 -18.70
CA ALA A 446 -1.70 1.15 -19.21
C ALA A 446 -2.41 1.87 -20.37
N MET A 447 -2.59 3.20 -20.32
CA MET A 447 -3.15 3.95 -21.46
C MET A 447 -2.27 3.87 -22.71
N VAL A 448 -0.93 3.95 -22.57
CA VAL A 448 0.01 3.77 -23.68
C VAL A 448 0.01 2.33 -24.19
N ASN A 449 -0.03 1.33 -23.32
CA ASN A 449 -0.06 -0.07 -23.71
C ASN A 449 -1.36 -0.45 -24.43
N LEU A 450 -2.50 0.05 -23.94
CA LEU A 450 -3.79 -0.04 -24.63
C LEU A 450 -3.78 0.69 -25.99
N GLY A 451 -3.16 1.87 -26.06
CA GLY A 451 -2.95 2.59 -27.34
C GLY A 451 -2.05 1.82 -28.33
N ARG A 452 -0.99 1.17 -27.84
CA ARG A 452 -0.11 0.29 -28.63
C ARG A 452 -0.87 -0.92 -29.17
N LEU A 453 -1.72 -1.53 -28.35
CA LEU A 453 -2.56 -2.67 -28.71
C LEU A 453 -3.61 -2.28 -29.78
N TYR A 454 -4.31 -1.16 -29.61
CA TYR A 454 -5.22 -0.68 -30.66
C TYR A 454 -4.50 -0.36 -31.97
N ARG A 455 -3.23 0.09 -31.93
CA ARG A 455 -2.41 0.29 -33.13
C ARG A 455 -2.04 -1.03 -33.82
N SER A 456 -1.65 -2.08 -33.09
CA SER A 456 -1.36 -3.39 -33.70
C SER A 456 -2.62 -4.05 -34.29
N LEU A 457 -3.79 -3.78 -33.72
CA LEU A 457 -5.10 -4.16 -34.27
C LEU A 457 -5.57 -3.25 -35.43
N GLY A 458 -4.74 -2.33 -35.93
CA GLY A 458 -5.07 -1.39 -37.01
C GLY A 458 -6.07 -0.28 -36.63
N GLN A 459 -6.55 -0.24 -35.39
CA GLN A 459 -7.57 0.69 -34.88
C GLN A 459 -6.96 2.06 -34.52
N ASN A 460 -6.26 2.66 -35.49
CA ASN A 460 -5.43 3.85 -35.33
C ASN A 460 -6.14 5.05 -34.66
N LYS A 461 -7.45 5.24 -34.90
CA LYS A 461 -8.26 6.28 -34.24
C LYS A 461 -8.38 6.06 -32.72
N GLN A 462 -8.50 4.81 -32.27
CA GLN A 462 -8.55 4.48 -30.84
C GLN A 462 -7.16 4.60 -30.20
N ALA A 463 -6.11 4.15 -30.90
CA ALA A 463 -4.72 4.32 -30.48
C ALA A 463 -4.38 5.80 -30.21
N GLU A 464 -4.72 6.68 -31.15
CA GLU A 464 -4.55 8.13 -31.01
C GLU A 464 -5.31 8.70 -29.81
N ALA A 465 -6.56 8.29 -29.60
CA ALA A 465 -7.37 8.76 -28.47
C ALA A 465 -6.75 8.37 -27.12
N TRP A 466 -6.22 7.15 -26.99
CA TRP A 466 -5.57 6.69 -25.76
C TRP A 466 -4.21 7.37 -25.52
N TYR A 467 -3.39 7.57 -26.55
CA TYR A 467 -2.17 8.38 -26.42
C TYR A 467 -2.48 9.84 -26.05
N LYS A 468 -3.49 10.47 -26.66
CA LYS A 468 -3.93 11.83 -26.31
C LYS A 468 -4.52 11.89 -24.89
N ARG A 469 -5.12 10.82 -24.37
CA ARG A 469 -5.54 10.73 -22.96
C ARG A 469 -4.33 10.62 -22.02
N ALA A 470 -3.34 9.79 -22.35
CA ALA A 470 -2.09 9.67 -21.58
C ALA A 470 -1.34 11.01 -21.49
N LEU A 471 -1.26 11.77 -22.59
CA LEU A 471 -0.62 13.10 -22.62
C LEU A 471 -1.34 14.17 -21.76
N LYS A 472 -2.63 14.01 -21.46
CA LYS A 472 -3.36 14.88 -20.52
C LYS A 472 -3.01 14.58 -19.05
N VAL A 473 -2.61 13.36 -18.74
CA VAL A 473 -2.20 12.92 -17.39
C VAL A 473 -0.72 13.23 -17.16
N SER A 474 0.12 12.96 -18.15
CA SER A 474 1.57 13.10 -18.03
C SER A 474 2.17 13.41 -19.41
N ARG A 475 2.91 14.52 -19.53
CA ARG A 475 3.50 14.95 -20.81
C ARG A 475 4.97 14.53 -20.88
N LYS A 476 5.22 13.35 -21.46
CA LYS A 476 6.56 12.72 -21.50
C LYS A 476 6.91 12.12 -22.87
N ALA A 477 8.21 12.01 -23.14
CA ALA A 477 8.77 11.47 -24.36
C ALA A 477 8.35 10.02 -24.66
N GLU A 478 8.14 9.18 -23.63
CA GLU A 478 7.71 7.77 -23.79
C GLU A 478 6.27 7.64 -24.31
N ILE A 479 5.48 8.72 -24.23
CA ILE A 479 4.08 8.80 -24.66
C ILE A 479 4.00 9.52 -26.02
N LEU A 480 4.82 10.56 -26.22
CA LEU A 480 4.97 11.25 -27.50
C LEU A 480 5.52 10.31 -28.58
N SER A 481 6.57 9.53 -28.28
CA SER A 481 7.23 8.66 -29.26
C SER A 481 6.30 7.66 -29.97
N PRO A 482 5.42 6.88 -29.29
CA PRO A 482 4.47 5.99 -29.96
C PRO A 482 3.33 6.73 -30.68
N LEU A 483 3.01 7.98 -30.28
CA LEU A 483 2.07 8.83 -31.03
C LEU A 483 2.70 9.37 -32.33
N GLY A 484 3.96 9.82 -32.26
CA GLY A 484 4.73 10.21 -33.45
C GLY A 484 4.88 9.06 -34.44
N ALA A 485 5.13 7.84 -33.94
CA ALA A 485 5.20 6.63 -34.77
C ALA A 485 3.84 6.28 -35.41
N LEU A 486 2.72 6.50 -34.70
CA LEU A 486 1.38 6.35 -35.25
C LEU A 486 1.12 7.34 -36.39
N TYR A 487 1.53 8.60 -36.22
CA TYR A 487 1.40 9.64 -37.24
C TYR A 487 2.29 9.41 -38.46
N TYR A 488 3.55 9.03 -38.26
CA TYR A 488 4.47 8.65 -39.34
C TYR A 488 3.93 7.46 -40.17
N ASN A 489 3.47 6.39 -39.50
CA ASN A 489 2.90 5.21 -40.15
C ASN A 489 1.54 5.47 -40.85
N THR A 490 0.89 6.61 -40.57
CA THR A 490 -0.37 7.02 -41.21
C THR A 490 -0.20 8.18 -42.19
N GLY A 491 1.05 8.54 -42.56
CA GLY A 491 1.36 9.60 -43.52
C GLY A 491 1.18 11.04 -42.98
N ARG A 492 0.83 11.19 -41.69
CA ARG A 492 0.57 12.48 -41.02
C ARG A 492 1.87 13.13 -40.57
N TYR A 493 2.76 13.37 -41.52
CA TYR A 493 4.15 13.75 -41.24
C TYR A 493 4.29 15.09 -40.50
N GLU A 494 3.40 16.06 -40.72
CA GLU A 494 3.39 17.34 -40.00
C GLU A 494 3.11 17.17 -38.50
N GLU A 495 2.12 16.34 -38.15
CA GLU A 495 1.80 16.03 -36.76
C GLU A 495 2.89 15.16 -36.12
N ALA A 496 3.46 14.22 -36.88
CA ALA A 496 4.65 13.48 -36.44
C ALA A 496 5.83 14.42 -36.14
N LEU A 497 6.07 15.42 -36.99
CA LEU A 497 7.14 16.40 -36.84
C LEU A 497 6.96 17.24 -35.57
N GLN A 498 5.75 17.69 -35.27
CA GLN A 498 5.43 18.41 -34.04
C GLN A 498 5.69 17.52 -32.80
N VAL A 499 5.15 16.30 -32.78
CA VAL A 499 5.26 15.38 -31.65
C VAL A 499 6.71 14.92 -31.41
N TYR A 500 7.48 14.65 -32.46
CA TYR A 500 8.89 14.27 -32.32
C TYR A 500 9.81 15.45 -31.99
N ARG A 501 9.51 16.69 -32.45
CA ARG A 501 10.22 17.90 -31.98
C ARG A 501 10.02 18.12 -30.48
N GLU A 502 8.80 17.93 -29.98
CA GLU A 502 8.52 17.99 -28.53
C GLU A 502 9.24 16.87 -27.76
N ALA A 503 9.18 15.62 -28.26
CA ALA A 503 9.87 14.50 -27.63
C ALA A 503 11.39 14.70 -27.56
N ALA A 504 12.00 15.23 -28.63
CA ALA A 504 13.42 15.57 -28.69
C ALA A 504 13.77 16.74 -27.75
N ALA A 505 12.87 17.70 -27.53
CA ALA A 505 13.09 18.77 -26.55
C ALA A 505 13.04 18.25 -25.11
N LEU A 506 12.20 17.26 -24.81
CA LEU A 506 12.13 16.61 -23.50
C LEU A 506 13.30 15.65 -23.22
N GLN A 507 13.87 15.03 -24.26
CA GLN A 507 15.04 14.14 -24.13
C GLN A 507 16.09 14.40 -25.23
N PRO A 508 16.87 15.50 -25.16
CA PRO A 508 17.79 15.89 -26.24
C PRO A 508 18.92 14.90 -26.53
N SER A 509 19.29 14.06 -25.56
CA SER A 509 20.29 13.00 -25.72
C SER A 509 19.73 11.72 -26.34
N ASN A 510 18.41 11.49 -26.30
CA ASN A 510 17.79 10.26 -26.80
C ASN A 510 17.98 10.16 -28.33
N LYS A 511 18.76 9.16 -28.76
CA LYS A 511 19.16 9.00 -30.17
C LYS A 511 18.05 8.37 -31.00
N GLU A 512 17.24 7.50 -30.43
CA GLU A 512 16.09 6.86 -31.09
C GLU A 512 15.03 7.92 -31.46
N ILE A 513 14.77 8.87 -30.56
CA ILE A 513 13.85 10.00 -30.79
C ILE A 513 14.43 10.98 -31.83
N ARG A 514 15.71 11.34 -31.73
CA ARG A 514 16.38 12.20 -32.73
C ARG A 514 16.43 11.55 -34.12
N LEU A 515 16.63 10.24 -34.19
CA LEU A 515 16.63 9.50 -35.44
C LEU A 515 15.23 9.43 -36.05
N ALA A 516 14.19 9.17 -35.25
CA ALA A 516 12.80 9.22 -35.71
C ALA A 516 12.40 10.62 -36.21
N LEU A 517 12.86 11.68 -35.54
CA LEU A 517 12.71 13.06 -36.02
C LEU A 517 13.41 13.28 -37.37
N ALA A 518 14.64 12.79 -37.54
CA ALA A 518 15.35 12.84 -38.81
C ALA A 518 14.66 12.04 -39.95
N GLN A 519 14.04 10.89 -39.63
CA GLN A 519 13.23 10.12 -40.57
C GLN A 519 12.00 10.90 -41.03
N VAL A 520 11.28 11.57 -40.12
CA VAL A 520 10.15 12.45 -40.47
C VAL A 520 10.61 13.61 -41.38
N LEU A 521 11.70 14.29 -41.03
CA LEU A 521 12.29 15.36 -41.84
C LEU A 521 12.65 14.87 -43.26
N ALA A 522 13.24 13.67 -43.39
CA ALA A 522 13.58 13.06 -44.68
C ALA A 522 12.35 12.62 -45.51
N MET A 523 11.22 12.33 -44.87
CA MET A 523 9.94 12.06 -45.55
C MET A 523 9.24 13.35 -45.99
N MET A 524 9.33 14.43 -45.20
CA MET A 524 8.83 15.77 -45.54
C MET A 524 9.73 16.53 -46.54
N GLY A 525 10.76 15.90 -47.12
CA GLY A 525 11.67 16.53 -48.08
C GLY A 525 12.66 17.52 -47.46
N GLN A 526 12.69 17.68 -46.13
CA GLN A 526 13.64 18.53 -45.40
C GLN A 526 15.00 17.83 -45.24
N THR A 527 15.52 17.32 -46.37
CA THR A 527 16.67 16.41 -46.46
C THR A 527 17.95 17.00 -45.86
N LYS A 528 18.19 18.31 -46.00
CA LYS A 528 19.36 18.99 -45.41
C LYS A 528 19.34 19.02 -43.88
N GLU A 529 18.17 19.18 -43.26
CA GLU A 529 18.05 19.09 -41.80
C GLU A 529 18.19 17.65 -41.31
N ALA A 530 17.54 16.71 -42.01
CA ALA A 530 17.67 15.27 -41.73
C ALA A 530 19.12 14.78 -41.85
N GLU A 531 19.85 15.18 -42.89
CA GLU A 531 21.27 14.88 -43.11
C GLU A 531 22.13 15.42 -41.95
N LYS A 532 21.97 16.70 -41.62
CA LYS A 532 22.69 17.35 -40.52
C LYS A 532 22.43 16.66 -39.18
N MET A 533 21.17 16.35 -38.87
CA MET A 533 20.77 15.69 -37.64
C MET A 533 21.31 14.25 -37.56
N THR A 534 21.22 13.50 -38.65
CA THR A 534 21.69 12.10 -38.70
C THR A 534 23.21 12.01 -38.60
N ASN A 535 23.93 12.91 -39.29
CA ASN A 535 25.39 13.01 -39.16
C ASN A 535 25.82 13.36 -37.73
N HIS A 536 25.07 14.22 -37.02
CA HIS A 536 25.37 14.54 -35.61
C HIS A 536 25.26 13.31 -34.69
N ILE A 537 24.24 12.47 -34.89
CA ILE A 537 24.08 11.20 -34.16
C ILE A 537 25.26 10.25 -34.48
N VAL A 538 25.69 10.16 -35.74
CA VAL A 538 26.84 9.33 -36.16
C VAL A 538 28.18 9.84 -35.58
N THR A 539 28.34 11.16 -35.38
CA THR A 539 29.53 11.71 -34.71
C THR A 539 29.55 11.48 -33.19
N GLU A 540 28.39 11.30 -32.55
CA GLU A 540 28.30 10.87 -31.15
C GLU A 540 28.51 9.36 -31.00
N GLU A 541 27.88 8.55 -31.87
CA GLU A 541 27.99 7.10 -31.89
C GLU A 541 28.33 6.56 -33.29
N ALA A 542 29.60 6.19 -33.49
CA ALA A 542 30.10 5.62 -34.75
C ALA A 542 29.42 4.29 -35.20
N LYS A 543 28.53 3.71 -34.37
CA LYS A 543 27.90 2.38 -34.58
C LYS A 543 26.38 2.42 -34.78
N CYS A 544 25.82 3.53 -35.26
CA CYS A 544 24.38 3.61 -35.56
C CYS A 544 24.02 3.05 -36.97
N LEU A 545 23.52 1.81 -37.03
CA LEU A 545 23.12 1.14 -38.28
C LEU A 545 22.00 1.89 -39.02
N GLU A 546 20.92 2.23 -38.31
CA GLU A 546 19.76 2.90 -38.90
C GLU A 546 20.08 4.35 -39.34
N CYS A 547 21.08 4.99 -38.72
CA CYS A 547 21.59 6.28 -39.19
C CYS A 547 22.24 6.15 -40.57
N TYR A 548 23.04 5.11 -40.81
CA TYR A 548 23.64 4.87 -42.13
C TYR A 548 22.60 4.47 -43.19
N ARG A 549 21.59 3.67 -42.82
CA ARG A 549 20.44 3.37 -43.69
C ARG A 549 19.68 4.63 -44.07
N LEU A 550 19.40 5.51 -43.11
CA LEU A 550 18.75 6.80 -43.34
C LEU A 550 19.60 7.76 -44.20
N LEU A 551 20.90 7.87 -43.93
CA LEU A 551 21.82 8.67 -44.75
C LEU A 551 21.86 8.16 -46.19
N SER A 552 21.87 6.84 -46.42
CA SER A 552 21.77 6.29 -47.78
C SER A 552 20.48 6.68 -48.48
N ALA A 553 19.33 6.59 -47.80
CA ALA A 553 18.04 7.02 -48.34
C ALA A 553 18.00 8.53 -48.64
N ILE A 554 18.59 9.37 -47.79
CA ILE A 554 18.70 10.82 -47.99
C ILE A 554 19.59 11.13 -49.19
N TYR A 555 20.81 10.57 -49.25
CA TYR A 555 21.73 10.79 -50.37
C TYR A 555 21.16 10.24 -51.69
N SER A 556 20.43 9.12 -51.67
CA SER A 556 19.74 8.58 -52.84
C SER A 556 18.61 9.50 -53.33
N LYS A 557 17.87 10.17 -52.43
CA LYS A 557 16.89 11.23 -52.78
C LYS A 557 17.54 12.53 -53.26
N GLN A 558 18.84 12.73 -52.99
CA GLN A 558 19.64 13.86 -53.48
C GLN A 558 20.43 13.52 -54.76
N GLU A 559 20.24 12.33 -55.34
CA GLU A 559 21.03 11.81 -56.49
C GLU A 559 22.54 11.67 -56.20
N HIS A 560 22.95 11.79 -54.93
CA HIS A 560 24.31 11.60 -54.45
C HIS A 560 24.65 10.10 -54.27
N TYR A 561 24.48 9.32 -55.34
CA TYR A 561 24.56 7.85 -55.31
C TYR A 561 25.88 7.29 -54.77
N SER A 562 27.00 8.02 -54.93
CA SER A 562 28.31 7.66 -54.36
C SER A 562 28.33 7.72 -52.83
N LYS A 563 27.81 8.81 -52.23
CA LYS A 563 27.63 8.93 -50.77
C LYS A 563 26.61 7.93 -50.23
N ALA A 564 25.55 7.65 -51.00
CA ALA A 564 24.57 6.63 -50.63
C ALA A 564 25.19 5.22 -50.59
N LEU A 565 26.09 4.90 -51.52
CA LEU A 565 26.87 3.66 -51.53
C LEU A 565 27.81 3.59 -50.33
N GLU A 566 28.56 4.66 -50.05
CA GLU A 566 29.48 4.76 -48.90
C GLU A 566 28.76 4.55 -47.56
N ALA A 567 27.55 5.10 -47.41
CA ALA A 567 26.72 4.90 -46.23
C ALA A 567 26.29 3.42 -46.07
N ILE A 568 25.94 2.72 -47.16
CA ILE A 568 25.61 1.28 -47.09
C ILE A 568 26.85 0.46 -46.76
N ASP A 569 28.01 0.79 -47.31
CA ASP A 569 29.25 0.08 -46.98
C ASP A 569 29.66 0.29 -45.52
N LYS A 570 29.42 1.47 -44.94
CA LYS A 570 29.53 1.70 -43.48
C LYS A 570 28.51 0.89 -42.68
N ALA A 571 27.26 0.77 -43.15
CA ALA A 571 26.25 -0.08 -42.52
C ALA A 571 26.64 -1.57 -42.52
N LEU A 572 27.18 -2.08 -43.64
CA LEU A 572 27.68 -3.45 -43.76
C LEU A 572 28.93 -3.69 -42.89
N GLN A 573 29.83 -2.70 -42.76
CA GLN A 573 31.00 -2.77 -41.86
C GLN A 573 30.64 -2.93 -40.38
N LEU A 574 29.44 -2.53 -39.95
CA LEU A 574 28.95 -2.79 -38.58
C LEU A 574 28.62 -4.27 -38.32
N LYS A 575 28.60 -5.12 -39.36
CA LYS A 575 28.29 -6.56 -39.30
C LYS A 575 26.95 -6.84 -38.56
N PRO A 576 25.81 -6.33 -39.07
CA PRO A 576 24.50 -6.68 -38.53
C PRO A 576 24.29 -8.20 -38.55
N LYS A 577 23.59 -8.73 -37.53
CA LYS A 577 23.46 -10.18 -37.31
C LYS A 577 22.32 -10.86 -38.08
N ASP A 578 21.30 -10.10 -38.46
CA ASP A 578 20.11 -10.63 -39.14
C ASP A 578 20.34 -10.74 -40.67
N PRO A 579 20.26 -11.94 -41.27
CA PRO A 579 20.36 -12.13 -42.71
C PRO A 579 19.39 -11.26 -43.53
N LYS A 580 18.20 -10.97 -43.02
CA LYS A 580 17.22 -10.11 -43.70
C LYS A 580 17.68 -8.65 -43.76
N VAL A 581 18.28 -8.15 -42.69
CA VAL A 581 18.88 -6.80 -42.65
C VAL A 581 20.12 -6.73 -43.55
N ILE A 582 20.95 -7.77 -43.58
CA ILE A 582 22.09 -7.83 -44.51
C ILE A 582 21.58 -7.86 -45.97
N SER A 583 20.55 -8.66 -46.28
CA SER A 583 19.89 -8.71 -47.59
C SER A 583 19.34 -7.35 -48.02
N GLU A 584 18.62 -6.64 -47.15
CA GLU A 584 18.06 -5.32 -47.45
C GLU A 584 19.15 -4.29 -47.77
N LEU A 585 20.30 -4.35 -47.06
CA LEU A 585 21.47 -3.52 -47.36
C LEU A 585 22.06 -3.86 -48.74
N PHE A 586 22.21 -5.15 -49.10
CA PHE A 586 22.70 -5.55 -50.41
C PHE A 586 21.72 -5.24 -51.56
N PHE A 587 20.40 -5.36 -51.33
CA PHE A 587 19.38 -4.91 -52.27
C PHE A 587 19.47 -3.38 -52.49
N THR A 588 19.61 -2.61 -51.40
CA THR A 588 19.78 -1.16 -51.49
C THR A 588 21.09 -0.81 -52.20
N LYS A 589 22.18 -1.56 -51.95
CA LYS A 589 23.47 -1.42 -52.65
C LYS A 589 23.31 -1.66 -54.15
N GLY A 590 22.59 -2.71 -54.53
CA GLY A 590 22.23 -3.01 -55.92
C GLY A 590 21.46 -1.87 -56.59
N ASN A 591 20.52 -1.23 -55.88
CA ASN A 591 19.82 -0.06 -56.39
C ASN A 591 20.77 1.12 -56.65
N GLN A 592 21.62 1.49 -55.68
CA GLN A 592 22.59 2.60 -55.86
C GLN A 592 23.59 2.34 -57.01
N LEU A 593 24.01 1.09 -57.19
CA LEU A 593 24.88 0.68 -58.30
C LEU A 593 24.14 0.67 -59.64
N ARG A 594 22.83 0.37 -59.66
CA ARG A 594 22.01 0.44 -60.88
C ARG A 594 21.82 1.89 -61.35
N GLU A 595 21.58 2.85 -60.46
CA GLU A 595 21.49 4.27 -60.85
C GLU A 595 22.84 4.82 -61.35
N GLN A 596 23.97 4.27 -60.89
CA GLN A 596 25.30 4.54 -61.43
C GLN A 596 25.60 3.79 -62.75
N ASN A 597 24.63 3.07 -63.32
CA ASN A 597 24.77 2.19 -64.49
C ASN A 597 25.86 1.08 -64.34
N LEU A 598 26.24 0.73 -63.11
CA LEU A 598 27.23 -0.31 -62.80
C LEU A 598 26.55 -1.69 -62.75
N LEU A 599 25.90 -2.08 -63.85
CA LEU A 599 24.91 -3.16 -63.89
C LEU A 599 25.43 -4.52 -63.38
N ASP A 600 26.69 -4.90 -63.64
CA ASP A 600 27.27 -6.15 -63.12
C ASP A 600 27.46 -6.13 -61.60
N LYS A 601 27.94 -5.01 -61.05
CA LYS A 601 28.08 -4.85 -59.59
C LYS A 601 26.71 -4.78 -58.91
N ALA A 602 25.71 -4.21 -59.59
CA ALA A 602 24.33 -4.22 -59.15
C ALA A 602 23.76 -5.66 -59.14
N PHE A 603 23.99 -6.44 -60.20
CA PHE A 603 23.56 -7.83 -60.32
C PHE A 603 24.10 -8.71 -59.21
N GLU A 604 25.42 -8.69 -58.96
CA GLU A 604 26.02 -9.47 -57.86
C GLU A 604 25.54 -8.98 -56.47
N SER A 605 25.22 -7.69 -56.30
CA SER A 605 24.63 -7.19 -55.06
C SER A 605 23.19 -7.71 -54.85
N TYR A 606 22.36 -7.75 -55.89
CA TYR A 606 21.02 -8.36 -55.80
C TYR A 606 21.08 -9.88 -55.58
N LYS A 607 22.06 -10.55 -56.19
CA LYS A 607 22.31 -11.99 -56.01
C LYS A 607 22.62 -12.32 -54.55
N VAL A 608 23.57 -11.60 -53.92
CA VAL A 608 23.85 -11.76 -52.47
C VAL A 608 22.61 -11.45 -51.63
N ALA A 609 21.77 -10.49 -52.04
CA ALA A 609 20.51 -10.21 -51.33
C ALA A 609 19.52 -11.39 -51.38
N VAL A 610 19.37 -12.08 -52.51
CA VAL A 610 18.47 -13.25 -52.62
C VAL A 610 19.07 -14.54 -52.07
N GLU A 611 20.40 -14.67 -52.03
CA GLU A 611 21.09 -15.75 -51.31
C GLU A 611 20.85 -15.66 -49.79
N LEU A 612 20.73 -14.44 -49.25
CA LEU A 612 20.43 -14.18 -47.83
C LEU A 612 18.93 -14.13 -47.50
N ASN A 613 18.08 -13.75 -48.46
CA ASN A 613 16.62 -13.72 -48.32
C ASN A 613 15.95 -14.09 -49.66
N PRO A 614 15.68 -15.39 -49.92
CA PRO A 614 15.09 -15.85 -51.17
C PRO A 614 13.74 -15.22 -51.51
N ASP A 615 13.02 -14.68 -50.53
CA ASP A 615 11.71 -14.05 -50.69
C ASP A 615 11.78 -12.58 -51.19
N GLN A 616 12.97 -12.03 -51.40
CA GLN A 616 13.18 -10.64 -51.84
C GLN A 616 12.80 -10.41 -53.32
N ALA A 617 11.50 -10.40 -53.62
CA ALA A 617 10.95 -10.36 -54.97
C ALA A 617 11.47 -9.20 -55.84
N GLN A 618 11.73 -8.01 -55.27
CA GLN A 618 12.29 -6.87 -56.02
C GLN A 618 13.74 -7.11 -56.46
N ALA A 619 14.53 -7.89 -55.71
CA ALA A 619 15.90 -8.21 -56.09
C ALA A 619 15.91 -9.17 -57.31
N TRP A 620 15.08 -10.22 -57.28
CA TRP A 620 14.83 -11.09 -58.44
C TRP A 620 14.36 -10.29 -59.67
N MET A 621 13.38 -9.39 -59.49
CA MET A 621 12.90 -8.52 -60.58
C MET A 621 14.02 -7.64 -61.16
N ASN A 622 14.87 -7.06 -60.32
CA ASN A 622 15.98 -6.20 -60.77
C ASN A 622 17.09 -7.01 -61.46
N MET A 623 17.35 -8.25 -61.03
CA MET A 623 18.24 -9.19 -61.74
C MET A 623 17.68 -9.54 -63.12
N GLY A 624 16.38 -9.82 -63.22
CA GLY A 624 15.68 -10.01 -64.50
C GLY A 624 15.78 -8.78 -65.42
N GLY A 625 15.62 -7.58 -64.85
CA GLY A 625 15.82 -6.31 -65.54
C GLY A 625 17.22 -6.15 -66.14
N ILE A 626 18.27 -6.43 -65.35
CA ILE A 626 19.66 -6.34 -65.82
C ILE A 626 19.94 -7.36 -66.93
N LYS A 627 19.46 -8.60 -66.80
CA LYS A 627 19.61 -9.63 -67.84
C LYS A 627 18.87 -9.25 -69.12
N HIS A 628 17.66 -8.70 -69.02
CA HIS A 628 16.87 -8.21 -70.15
C HIS A 628 17.60 -7.08 -70.90
N ILE A 629 18.18 -6.12 -70.18
CA ILE A 629 18.99 -5.02 -70.76
C ILE A 629 20.23 -5.55 -71.48
N LYS A 630 20.81 -6.67 -71.01
CA LYS A 630 21.97 -7.33 -71.62
C LYS A 630 21.63 -8.32 -72.74
N GLY A 631 20.36 -8.46 -73.14
CA GLY A 631 19.93 -9.41 -74.17
C GLY A 631 19.90 -10.88 -73.73
N ASP A 632 20.17 -11.16 -72.45
CA ASP A 632 20.15 -12.50 -71.86
C ASP A 632 18.71 -12.86 -71.43
N TYR A 633 17.86 -13.04 -72.44
CA TYR A 633 16.41 -13.20 -72.28
C TYR A 633 16.03 -14.46 -71.49
N ILE A 634 16.80 -15.54 -71.62
CA ILE A 634 16.57 -16.81 -70.93
C ILE A 634 16.72 -16.63 -69.41
N ASN A 635 17.83 -16.03 -68.95
CA ASN A 635 18.01 -15.76 -67.52
C ASN A 635 17.07 -14.64 -67.04
N ALA A 636 16.75 -13.65 -67.89
CA ALA A 636 15.77 -12.62 -67.56
C ALA A 636 14.38 -13.21 -67.26
N ARG A 637 13.91 -14.14 -68.10
CA ARG A 637 12.65 -14.88 -67.92
C ARG A 637 12.63 -15.61 -66.59
N SER A 638 13.65 -16.43 -66.32
CA SER A 638 13.78 -17.20 -65.07
C SER A 638 13.70 -16.32 -63.81
N TYR A 639 14.40 -15.18 -63.79
CA TYR A 639 14.33 -14.26 -62.64
C TYR A 639 12.99 -13.51 -62.52
N TYR A 640 12.34 -13.14 -63.63
CA TYR A 640 11.00 -12.56 -63.58
C TYR A 640 9.94 -13.58 -63.15
N GLU A 641 10.03 -14.83 -63.59
CA GLU A 641 9.17 -15.93 -63.14
C GLU A 641 9.38 -16.19 -61.65
N LYS A 642 10.62 -16.18 -61.15
CA LYS A 642 10.89 -16.33 -59.72
C LYS A 642 10.35 -15.16 -58.89
N ALA A 643 10.45 -13.93 -59.39
CA ALA A 643 9.80 -12.77 -58.76
C ALA A 643 8.26 -12.87 -58.79
N LEU A 644 7.68 -13.45 -59.86
CA LEU A 644 6.24 -13.60 -60.03
C LEU A 644 5.67 -14.71 -59.13
N GLN A 645 6.41 -15.78 -58.86
CA GLN A 645 6.06 -16.78 -57.83
C GLN A 645 5.89 -16.14 -56.45
N LEU A 646 6.70 -15.12 -56.14
CA LEU A 646 6.67 -14.40 -54.85
C LEU A 646 5.60 -13.29 -54.82
N VAL A 647 5.23 -12.71 -55.97
CA VAL A 647 4.17 -11.68 -56.08
C VAL A 647 3.26 -11.99 -57.28
N PRO A 648 2.35 -12.98 -57.18
CA PRO A 648 1.57 -13.47 -58.32
C PRO A 648 0.69 -12.43 -59.01
N ASP A 649 0.30 -11.36 -58.31
CA ASP A 649 -0.54 -10.28 -58.85
C ASP A 649 0.24 -9.11 -59.45
N SER A 650 1.56 -9.19 -59.52
CA SER A 650 2.41 -8.15 -60.09
C SER A 650 2.16 -7.94 -61.59
N LYS A 651 1.37 -6.91 -61.92
CA LYS A 651 1.12 -6.48 -63.30
C LYS A 651 2.42 -6.17 -64.05
N LEU A 652 3.38 -5.52 -63.38
CA LEU A 652 4.69 -5.17 -63.95
C LEU A 652 5.49 -6.41 -64.37
N LEU A 653 5.49 -7.48 -63.58
CA LEU A 653 6.18 -8.73 -63.93
C LEU A 653 5.49 -9.44 -65.10
N LYS A 654 4.15 -9.50 -65.11
CA LYS A 654 3.36 -10.03 -66.24
C LYS A 654 3.62 -9.24 -67.53
N GLU A 655 3.69 -7.91 -67.45
CA GLU A 655 4.04 -7.05 -68.59
C GLU A 655 5.50 -7.23 -69.07
N ASN A 656 6.44 -7.52 -68.17
CA ASN A 656 7.85 -7.76 -68.52
C ASN A 656 8.07 -9.12 -69.16
N LEU A 657 7.39 -10.17 -68.69
CA LEU A 657 7.36 -11.48 -69.36
C LEU A 657 6.72 -11.38 -70.76
N ALA A 658 5.58 -10.70 -70.86
CA ALA A 658 4.93 -10.45 -72.16
C ALA A 658 5.78 -9.63 -73.15
N LYS A 659 6.78 -8.86 -72.68
CA LYS A 659 7.79 -8.24 -73.57
C LYS A 659 8.81 -9.27 -74.07
N LEU A 660 9.26 -10.19 -73.23
CA LEU A 660 10.16 -11.28 -73.62
C LEU A 660 9.51 -12.21 -74.65
N ASP A 661 8.25 -12.62 -74.44
CA ASP A 661 7.50 -13.46 -75.40
C ASP A 661 7.49 -12.86 -76.82
N ARG A 662 7.34 -11.53 -76.92
CA ARG A 662 7.35 -10.80 -78.20
C ARG A 662 8.75 -10.61 -78.81
N LEU A 663 9.81 -10.66 -78.00
CA LEU A 663 11.19 -10.59 -78.48
C LEU A 663 11.68 -11.96 -78.96
N GLU A 664 11.40 -13.02 -78.19
CA GLU A 664 11.71 -14.40 -78.55
C GLU A 664 11.00 -14.80 -79.86
N LYS A 665 9.70 -14.50 -80.01
CA LYS A 665 8.98 -14.76 -81.27
C LYS A 665 9.59 -14.02 -82.47
N ARG A 666 10.02 -12.77 -82.30
CA ARG A 666 10.68 -12.00 -83.36
C ARG A 666 12.06 -12.55 -83.73
N LEU A 667 12.79 -13.10 -82.76
CA LEU A 667 14.07 -13.78 -83.02
C LEU A 667 13.86 -15.07 -83.82
N GLN A 668 12.82 -15.85 -83.51
CA GLN A 668 12.41 -17.02 -84.29
C GLN A 668 12.00 -16.62 -85.72
N GLU A 669 11.11 -15.62 -85.87
CA GLU A 669 10.65 -15.09 -87.18
C GLU A 669 11.77 -14.49 -88.06
N VAL A 670 12.96 -14.22 -87.50
CA VAL A 670 14.17 -13.82 -88.23
C VAL A 670 15.05 -15.04 -88.53
N GLN A 671 15.31 -15.91 -87.54
CA GLN A 671 16.10 -17.13 -87.74
C GLN A 671 15.48 -18.10 -88.75
N GLU A 672 14.15 -18.15 -88.85
CA GLU A 672 13.43 -18.91 -89.88
C GLU A 672 13.61 -18.30 -91.28
N LYS A 673 13.79 -16.98 -91.41
CA LYS A 673 14.01 -16.30 -92.71
C LYS A 673 15.45 -16.33 -93.17
N ASP A 674 16.41 -16.32 -92.25
CA ASP A 674 17.84 -16.50 -92.55
C ASP A 674 18.17 -17.96 -92.93
N GLN A 675 17.17 -18.87 -92.95
CA GLN A 675 17.28 -20.28 -93.33
C GLN A 675 16.47 -20.65 -94.59
N THR A 676 15.87 -19.67 -95.29
CA THR A 676 15.06 -19.86 -96.51
C THR A 676 15.55 -19.02 -97.68
#